data_AF-A0A1H9DQ13-F1
#
_entry.id   AF-A0A1H9DQ13-F1
#
_cell.length_a   1.000
_cell.length_b   1.000
_cell.length_c   1.000
_cell.angle_alpha   90.00
_cell.angle_beta   90.00
_cell.angle_gamma   90.00
#
_symmetry.space_group_name_H-M   'P 1'
#
loop_
_entity.id
_entity.type
_entity.pdbx_description
1 polymer ?
#
loop_
_entity_poly.entity_id
_entity_poly.type
_entity_poly.pdbx_seq_one_letter_code
_entity_poly.pdbx_strand_id
1 'polypeptide(L)'
;MELLNEFHTQSLLKINKQNIEEALLFLSKIGALKLEGGFLVLYSGMRIKRLILDNKIRYKIDDYKQLNEFYQQKIQQIHIVGEYANMMVRDYNQALKFVNDYFQMDYKKFLSEYFSGDRLSEIERNITPKKYHQLFDTLSERQLEIINDDTSKYIVVSAGPGSGKTRVLVHKLASLLLLEDVKHEQLLMLTFSRAAAIEFKQRLRELIGNAANYIEIKTFHSYCFDLLGKIGNIKESENVVKDAGELIKNGDVDLGKITKSVLVIDEAQDMDKYEYQLIEVLMERNEDMRIIAVGDDDQNIYQFRGSDSKYLKSFVTKHDAKQYSLIENYRSFQDVVSFTNRFVKEISNRMKTQDIIAVSKNSGEVKLIKHSGNNMEIALVEDMLKAGVKGTTCILTNTNKEALMILGILKQKKISAKLIQSIDGFDLYDIAEIRYFLNMLNKENVSPVISNELWDSALKALQDRYRISACLPVIMNILNTFTETNEKKYRTDFEMFLHESKMEDFYTNEQGTITISTMHKSKGREFDNVYMLLNNANMGNDEEKRKIYVGMTRAKKILHIHYFSDVFDKYTEYATTDEIDLHVYPKSTELIVQLSHRDVYLDFFKDKKSLIVRLKSGMHLIVKGNRLYVQGNEKLIPVLQFSSKCNENIKQLISSGYTPDDAVIRFICGWKGKNDTTETAIILADINFHRNVEKKTER
;
A
#
# COMPACT_ATOMS: atom_id res chain seq x y z
N MET A 1 4.25 8.42 43.60
CA MET A 1 3.81 8.69 44.99
C MET A 1 4.28 10.06 45.43
N GLU A 2 5.58 10.36 45.37
CA GLU A 2 6.10 11.70 45.71
C GLU A 2 5.50 12.83 44.86
N LEU A 3 5.46 12.69 43.53
CA LEU A 3 4.81 13.65 42.64
C LEU A 3 3.31 13.86 42.92
N LEU A 4 2.61 12.82 43.37
CA LEU A 4 1.18 12.90 43.73
C LEU A 4 1.00 13.70 45.02
N ASN A 5 1.86 13.43 46.01
CA ASN A 5 1.87 14.19 47.25
C ASN A 5 2.20 15.66 46.98
N GLU A 6 3.23 15.93 46.18
CA GLU A 6 3.65 17.30 45.83
C GLU A 6 2.59 18.07 45.05
N PHE A 7 1.91 17.41 44.10
CA PHE A 7 0.81 18.01 43.35
C PHE A 7 -0.36 18.38 44.28
N HIS A 8 -0.69 17.52 45.24
CA HIS A 8 -1.73 17.80 46.23
C HIS A 8 -1.34 18.92 47.21
N THR A 9 -0.05 19.18 47.44
CA THR A 9 0.40 20.33 48.23
C THR A 9 0.28 21.66 47.47
N GLN A 10 0.36 21.64 46.13
CA GLN A 10 0.41 22.84 45.30
C GLN A 10 -0.90 23.15 44.55
N SER A 11 -1.87 22.23 44.49
CA SER A 11 -3.11 22.36 43.72
C SER A 11 -4.34 21.80 44.46
N LEU A 12 -5.51 22.44 44.26
CA LEU A 12 -6.81 22.04 44.82
C LEU A 12 -7.52 20.93 44.03
N LEU A 13 -6.96 20.47 42.91
CA LEU A 13 -7.54 19.44 42.06
C LEU A 13 -7.33 18.04 42.66
N LYS A 14 -8.42 17.26 42.79
CA LYS A 14 -8.36 15.85 43.19
C LYS A 14 -7.94 14.98 42.01
N ILE A 15 -6.65 14.75 41.90
CA ILE A 15 -6.04 13.88 40.89
C ILE A 15 -5.71 12.54 41.53
N ASN A 16 -5.88 11.43 40.82
CA ASN A 16 -5.51 10.11 41.32
C ASN A 16 -4.14 9.67 40.78
N LYS A 17 -3.61 8.57 41.30
CA LYS A 17 -2.31 8.01 40.90
C LYS A 17 -2.26 7.70 39.39
N GLN A 18 -3.37 7.23 38.81
CA GLN A 18 -3.47 6.85 37.40
C GLN A 18 -3.32 8.07 36.47
N ASN A 19 -3.89 9.22 36.83
CA ASN A 19 -3.73 10.45 36.04
C ASN A 19 -2.28 10.97 36.05
N ILE A 20 -1.55 10.80 37.14
CA ILE A 20 -0.11 11.16 37.17
C ILE A 20 0.71 10.18 36.33
N GLU A 21 0.40 8.89 36.38
CA GLU A 21 1.03 7.89 35.51
C GLU A 21 0.76 8.22 34.03
N GLU A 22 -0.49 8.55 33.65
CA GLU A 22 -0.87 8.99 32.30
C GLU A 22 -0.13 10.26 31.87
N ALA A 23 -0.01 11.26 32.75
CA ALA A 23 0.73 12.49 32.47
C ALA A 23 2.23 12.22 32.28
N LEU A 24 2.84 11.39 33.12
CA LEU A 24 4.25 11.00 32.98
C LEU A 24 4.51 10.16 31.73
N LEU A 25 3.58 9.26 31.37
CA LEU A 25 3.60 8.52 30.11
C LEU A 25 3.47 9.44 28.91
N PHE A 26 2.57 10.44 28.97
CA PHE A 26 2.42 11.45 27.93
C PHE A 26 3.71 12.28 27.78
N LEU A 27 4.26 12.80 28.87
CA LEU A 27 5.53 13.55 28.88
C LEU A 27 6.70 12.70 28.34
N SER A 28 6.71 11.41 28.66
CA SER A 28 7.68 10.46 28.12
C SER A 28 7.50 10.24 26.61
N LYS A 29 6.25 10.08 26.16
CA LYS A 29 5.89 9.87 24.76
C LYS A 29 6.24 11.07 23.87
N ILE A 30 6.09 12.29 24.39
CA ILE A 30 6.46 13.52 23.65
C ILE A 30 7.95 13.88 23.79
N GLY A 31 8.75 13.04 24.45
CA GLY A 31 10.19 13.25 24.63
C GLY A 31 10.56 14.38 25.60
N ALA A 32 9.59 14.97 26.31
CA ALA A 32 9.84 15.98 27.34
C ALA A 32 10.49 15.38 28.60
N LEU A 33 10.34 14.07 28.79
CA LEU A 33 10.88 13.32 29.93
C LEU A 33 11.32 11.92 29.45
N LYS A 34 12.32 11.30 30.09
CA LYS A 34 12.71 9.90 29.81
C LYS A 34 12.61 9.09 31.10
N LEU A 35 11.79 8.04 31.09
CA LEU A 35 11.61 7.14 32.24
C LEU A 35 12.58 5.95 32.10
N GLU A 36 13.75 6.01 32.73
CA GLU A 36 14.70 4.89 32.80
C GLU A 36 14.87 4.44 34.25
N GLY A 37 14.38 3.23 34.57
CA GLY A 37 14.77 2.51 35.79
C GLY A 37 14.60 3.25 37.13
N GLY A 38 13.70 4.24 37.22
CA GLY A 38 13.50 5.04 38.43
C GLY A 38 14.39 6.29 38.56
N PHE A 39 15.22 6.60 37.56
CA PHE A 39 15.96 7.86 37.50
C PHE A 39 15.22 8.90 36.68
N LEU A 40 14.99 10.07 37.29
CA LEU A 40 14.48 11.26 36.61
C LEU A 40 15.68 12.09 36.13
N VAL A 41 15.96 12.07 34.83
CA VAL A 41 16.96 12.96 34.23
C VAL A 41 16.26 14.22 33.75
N LEU A 42 16.50 15.34 34.42
CA LEU A 42 16.03 16.66 34.01
C LEU A 42 17.09 17.31 33.12
N TYR A 43 16.76 17.58 31.86
CA TYR A 43 17.60 18.40 30.99
C TYR A 43 17.38 19.89 31.28
N SER A 44 18.46 20.64 31.44
CA SER A 44 18.40 22.10 31.51
C SER A 44 17.84 22.64 30.19
N GLY A 45 16.62 23.15 30.22
CA GLY A 45 15.99 23.73 29.04
C GLY A 45 16.79 24.93 28.51
N MET A 46 17.07 24.94 27.21
CA MET A 46 17.65 26.11 26.56
C MET A 46 16.60 27.22 26.52
N ARG A 47 16.86 28.34 27.21
CA ARG A 47 15.98 29.52 27.17
C ARG A 47 16.37 30.42 25.99
N ILE A 48 15.74 30.21 24.84
CA ILE A 48 15.86 31.15 23.72
C ILE A 48 15.01 32.38 24.04
N LYS A 49 15.66 33.53 24.25
CA LYS A 49 14.98 34.83 24.36
C LYS A 49 15.06 35.52 23.01
N ARG A 50 13.95 35.56 22.28
CA ARG A 50 13.84 36.37 21.06
C ARG A 50 13.93 37.84 21.44
N LEU A 51 15.04 38.50 21.07
CA LEU A 51 15.29 39.91 21.41
C LEU A 51 14.49 40.87 20.52
N ILE A 52 14.13 40.43 19.31
CA ILE A 52 13.43 41.24 18.29
C ILE A 52 12.09 40.59 17.99
N LEU A 53 10.98 41.23 18.39
CA LEU A 53 9.61 40.71 18.25
C LEU A 53 8.94 41.11 16.91
N ASP A 54 9.59 41.95 16.10
CA ASP A 54 9.09 42.30 14.78
C ASP A 54 9.18 41.08 13.85
N ASN A 55 8.04 40.54 13.45
CA ASN A 55 7.94 39.40 12.54
C ASN A 55 8.32 39.74 11.10
N LYS A 56 8.53 41.02 10.75
CA LYS A 56 9.03 41.42 9.44
C LYS A 56 10.54 41.23 9.31
N ILE A 57 11.27 41.20 10.42
CA ILE A 57 12.72 40.96 10.43
C ILE A 57 12.94 39.45 10.32
N ARG A 58 13.29 39.00 9.11
CA ARG A 58 13.66 37.62 8.82
C ARG A 58 15.18 37.46 8.94
N TYR A 59 15.61 36.39 9.59
CA TYR A 59 17.02 36.01 9.58
C TYR A 59 17.48 35.77 8.13
N LYS A 60 18.67 36.26 7.80
CA LYS A 60 19.31 36.09 6.49
C LYS A 60 20.29 34.94 6.54
N ILE A 61 20.62 34.39 5.37
CA ILE A 61 21.66 33.36 5.22
C ILE A 61 22.99 33.85 5.85
N ASP A 62 23.31 35.13 5.70
CA ASP A 62 24.51 35.74 6.29
C ASP A 62 24.55 35.68 7.83
N ASP A 63 23.39 35.72 8.49
CA ASP A 63 23.31 35.63 9.96
C ASP A 63 23.76 34.25 10.47
N TYR A 64 23.71 33.22 9.61
CA TYR A 64 24.11 31.85 9.93
C TYR A 64 25.50 31.47 9.41
N LYS A 65 26.24 32.40 8.78
CA LYS A 65 27.53 32.09 8.13
C LYS A 65 28.54 31.43 9.07
N GLN A 66 28.73 31.98 10.27
CA GLN A 66 29.66 31.42 11.27
C GLN A 66 29.26 30.01 11.71
N LEU A 67 27.95 29.77 11.84
CA LEU A 67 27.42 28.47 12.23
C LEU A 67 27.65 27.44 11.11
N ASN A 68 27.42 27.84 9.86
CA ASN A 68 27.66 26.99 8.69
C ASN A 68 29.15 26.63 8.57
N GLU A 69 30.06 27.61 8.69
CA GLU A 69 31.51 27.37 8.69
C GLU A 69 31.95 26.42 9.81
N PHE A 70 31.39 26.56 11.01
CA PHE A 70 31.65 25.66 12.13
C PHE A 70 31.21 24.22 11.83
N TYR A 71 29.99 24.02 11.32
CA TYR A 71 29.50 22.67 11.00
C TYR A 71 30.26 22.04 9.83
N GLN A 72 30.59 22.82 8.79
CA GLN A 72 31.44 22.36 7.68
C GLN A 72 32.80 21.85 8.16
N GLN A 73 33.47 22.60 9.04
CA GLN A 73 34.72 22.14 9.65
C GLN A 73 34.54 20.87 10.48
N LYS A 74 33.43 20.75 11.22
CA LYS A 74 33.13 19.54 12.00
C LYS A 74 32.92 18.32 11.12
N ILE A 75 32.22 18.46 10.01
CA ILE A 75 32.01 17.38 9.04
C ILE A 75 33.36 16.90 8.49
N GLN A 76 34.20 17.82 8.02
CA GLN A 76 35.54 17.51 7.52
C GLN A 76 36.39 16.78 8.57
N GLN A 77 36.38 17.26 9.83
CA GLN A 77 37.09 16.62 10.93
C GLN A 77 36.64 15.17 11.17
N ILE A 78 35.34 14.88 11.11
CA ILE A 78 34.81 13.53 11.28
C ILE A 78 35.32 12.61 10.17
N HIS A 79 35.32 13.06 8.91
CA HIS A 79 35.86 12.29 7.80
C HIS A 79 37.37 12.04 7.94
N ILE A 80 38.14 13.06 8.34
CA ILE A 80 39.58 12.93 8.58
C ILE A 80 39.88 11.88 9.66
N VAL A 81 39.14 11.89 10.77
CA VAL A 81 39.27 10.88 11.83
C VAL A 81 38.89 9.49 11.31
N GLY A 82 37.85 9.38 10.48
CA GLY A 82 37.45 8.13 9.84
C GLY A 82 38.52 7.57 8.90
N GLU A 83 39.16 8.41 8.08
CA GLU A 83 40.29 8.02 7.23
C GLU A 83 41.48 7.56 8.06
N TYR A 84 41.84 8.29 9.12
CA TYR A 84 42.89 7.86 10.03
C TYR A 84 42.61 6.47 10.62
N ALA A 85 41.39 6.22 11.10
CA ALA A 85 41.01 4.91 11.63
C ALA A 85 41.13 3.80 10.58
N ASN A 86 40.73 4.06 9.34
CA ASN A 86 40.89 3.11 8.23
C ASN A 86 42.37 2.86 7.89
N MET A 87 43.20 3.91 7.90
CA MET A 87 44.64 3.81 7.66
C MET A 87 45.32 3.02 8.78
N MET A 88 44.96 3.24 10.05
CA MET A 88 45.51 2.51 11.20
C MET A 88 45.35 0.99 11.07
N VAL A 89 44.27 0.53 10.46
CA VAL A 89 44.01 -0.90 10.22
C VAL A 89 44.84 -1.44 9.03
N ARG A 90 45.18 -0.60 8.05
CA ARG A 90 45.85 -0.99 6.81
C ARG A 90 47.38 -0.83 6.87
N ASP A 91 47.85 0.33 7.32
CA ASP A 91 49.25 0.74 7.39
C ASP A 91 49.45 1.75 8.54
N TYR A 92 49.99 1.24 9.65
CA TYR A 92 50.23 2.01 10.87
C TYR A 92 51.22 3.18 10.66
N ASN A 93 52.26 2.99 9.85
CA ASN A 93 53.29 4.01 9.66
C ASN A 93 52.75 5.19 8.85
N GLN A 94 51.94 4.91 7.82
CA GLN A 94 51.23 5.96 7.09
C GLN A 94 50.22 6.69 7.96
N ALA A 95 49.48 5.98 8.81
CA ALA A 95 48.54 6.59 9.75
C ALA A 95 49.22 7.54 10.76
N LEU A 96 50.40 7.18 11.28
CA LEU A 96 51.20 8.06 12.13
C LEU A 96 51.65 9.31 11.38
N LYS A 97 52.13 9.16 10.14
CA LYS A 97 52.49 10.31 9.29
C LYS A 97 51.28 11.22 9.07
N PHE A 98 50.14 10.66 8.69
CA PHE A 98 48.88 11.39 8.45
C PHE A 98 48.45 12.24 9.65
N VAL A 99 48.50 11.68 10.87
CA VAL A 99 48.13 12.43 12.08
C VAL A 99 49.15 13.52 12.39
N ASN A 100 50.44 13.21 12.26
CA ASN A 100 51.47 14.22 12.47
C ASN A 100 51.29 15.41 11.50
N ASP A 101 51.02 15.10 10.24
CA ASP A 101 50.78 16.08 9.18
C ASP A 101 49.49 16.88 9.42
N TYR A 102 48.42 16.26 9.93
CA TYR A 102 47.19 16.96 10.34
C TYR A 102 47.41 18.04 11.40
N PHE A 103 48.32 17.82 12.36
CA PHE A 103 48.60 18.79 13.43
C PHE A 103 49.70 19.80 13.08
N GLN A 104 50.61 19.48 12.16
CA GLN A 104 51.76 20.33 11.83
C GLN A 104 51.61 21.12 10.54
N MET A 105 50.79 20.65 9.59
CA MET A 105 50.59 21.34 8.31
C MET A 105 49.50 22.41 8.38
N ASP A 106 49.57 23.37 7.45
CA ASP A 106 48.42 24.22 7.16
C ASP A 106 47.22 23.39 6.70
N TYR A 107 46.04 23.68 7.24
CA TYR A 107 44.84 22.86 7.02
C TYR A 107 44.46 22.73 5.54
N LYS A 108 44.57 23.80 4.74
CA LYS A 108 44.29 23.73 3.31
C LYS A 108 45.31 22.87 2.58
N LYS A 109 46.59 22.97 2.95
CA LYS A 109 47.65 22.11 2.40
C LYS A 109 47.40 20.65 2.75
N PHE A 110 47.05 20.36 4.00
CA PHE A 110 46.69 19.01 4.45
C PHE A 110 45.55 18.42 3.62
N LEU A 111 44.44 19.17 3.44
CA LEU A 111 43.32 18.71 2.62
C LEU A 111 43.74 18.46 1.17
N SER A 112 44.57 19.33 0.57
CA SER A 112 45.04 19.14 -0.79
C SER A 112 45.98 17.94 -0.98
N GLU A 113 46.76 17.58 0.03
CA GLU A 113 47.69 16.45 -0.01
C GLU A 113 46.95 15.11 0.15
N TYR A 114 46.01 15.05 1.08
CA TYR A 114 45.36 13.79 1.46
C TYR A 114 43.97 13.54 0.87
N PHE A 115 43.30 14.58 0.39
CA PHE A 115 41.91 14.52 -0.09
C PHE A 115 41.72 15.12 -1.49
N SER A 116 42.73 15.06 -2.37
CA SER A 116 42.64 15.67 -3.71
C SER A 116 41.53 15.12 -4.63
N GLY A 117 41.10 15.94 -5.60
CA GLY A 117 40.09 15.57 -6.59
C GLY A 117 38.68 15.47 -6.00
N ASP A 118 37.93 14.43 -6.39
CA ASP A 118 36.55 14.22 -5.95
C ASP A 118 36.40 14.05 -4.43
N ARG A 119 37.48 13.61 -3.75
CA ARG A 119 37.53 13.41 -2.30
C ARG A 119 37.34 14.69 -1.48
N LEU A 120 37.69 15.86 -2.02
CA LEU A 120 37.41 17.15 -1.36
C LEU A 120 35.90 17.36 -1.22
N SER A 121 35.13 17.02 -2.25
CA SER A 121 33.68 17.15 -2.22
C SER A 121 33.01 16.10 -1.32
N GLU A 122 33.66 14.96 -1.07
CA GLU A 122 33.15 13.92 -0.19
C GLU A 122 33.19 14.34 1.27
N ILE A 123 34.27 15.00 1.70
CA ILE A 123 34.46 15.41 3.10
C ILE A 123 33.64 16.62 3.52
N GLU A 124 32.96 17.27 2.56
CA GLU A 124 31.98 18.34 2.79
C GLU A 124 30.56 17.78 3.02
N ARG A 125 30.34 16.48 2.80
CA ARG A 125 29.01 15.84 2.94
C ARG A 125 28.82 15.26 4.34
N ASN A 126 27.59 15.32 4.83
CA ASN A 126 27.18 14.75 6.13
C ASN A 126 27.18 13.20 6.18
N ILE A 127 27.52 12.53 5.09
CA ILE A 127 27.49 11.07 4.96
C ILE A 127 28.78 10.53 4.38
N THR A 128 29.07 9.26 4.66
CA THR A 128 30.27 8.57 4.14
C THR A 128 30.16 8.32 2.62
N PRO A 129 31.29 8.22 1.90
CA PRO A 129 31.28 7.92 0.46
C PRO A 129 30.52 6.64 0.13
N LYS A 130 30.75 5.56 0.89
CA LYS A 130 30.01 4.30 0.74
C LYS A 130 28.50 4.49 0.84
N LYS A 131 28.05 5.34 1.77
CA LYS A 131 26.62 5.61 1.95
C LYS A 131 26.05 6.46 0.82
N TYR A 132 26.82 7.45 0.36
CA TYR A 132 26.47 8.26 -0.80
C TYR A 132 26.28 7.38 -2.05
N HIS A 133 27.24 6.51 -2.35
CA HIS A 133 27.14 5.58 -3.48
C HIS A 133 25.92 4.65 -3.38
N GLN A 134 25.61 4.15 -2.17
CA GLN A 134 24.40 3.35 -1.94
C GLN A 134 23.12 4.12 -2.27
N LEU A 135 23.09 5.42 -1.97
CA LEU A 135 21.91 6.27 -2.17
C LEU A 135 21.78 6.77 -3.61
N PHE A 136 22.86 6.99 -4.36
CA PHE A 136 22.78 7.79 -5.58
C PHE A 136 23.25 7.08 -6.86
N ASP A 137 24.23 6.18 -6.81
CA ASP A 137 24.87 5.64 -8.02
C ASP A 137 23.94 4.84 -8.93
N THR A 138 22.88 4.28 -8.35
CA THR A 138 21.98 3.36 -9.05
C THR A 138 20.80 4.08 -9.71
N LEU A 139 20.70 5.40 -9.57
CA LEU A 139 19.59 6.24 -10.03
C LEU A 139 19.88 6.84 -11.41
N SER A 140 18.85 7.09 -12.21
CA SER A 140 19.04 7.84 -13.47
C SER A 140 19.29 9.32 -13.23
N GLU A 141 19.87 9.99 -14.23
CA GLU A 141 20.11 11.44 -14.23
C GLU A 141 18.85 12.22 -13.82
N ARG A 142 17.70 11.87 -14.39
CA ARG A 142 16.42 12.52 -14.07
C ARG A 142 15.95 12.25 -12.63
N GLN A 143 16.22 11.07 -12.08
CA GLN A 143 15.92 10.76 -10.68
C GLN A 143 16.85 11.56 -9.74
N LEU A 144 18.13 11.67 -10.08
CA LEU A 144 19.10 12.47 -9.34
C LEU A 144 18.75 13.96 -9.35
N GLU A 145 18.30 14.51 -10.49
CA GLU A 145 17.82 15.89 -10.58
C GLU A 145 16.67 16.18 -9.59
N ILE A 146 15.71 15.25 -9.47
CA ILE A 146 14.60 15.39 -8.52
C ILE A 146 15.10 15.31 -7.08
N ILE A 147 16.05 14.42 -6.82
CA ILE A 147 16.55 14.19 -5.46
C ILE A 147 17.44 15.34 -4.99
N ASN A 148 18.27 15.88 -5.87
CA ASN A 148 19.19 16.98 -5.61
C ASN A 148 18.52 18.35 -5.68
N ASP A 149 17.27 18.46 -6.15
CA ASP A 149 16.52 19.71 -6.02
C ASP A 149 16.25 19.95 -4.53
N ASP A 150 16.90 20.95 -3.96
CA ASP A 150 16.75 21.48 -2.60
C ASP A 150 16.18 22.91 -2.58
N THR A 151 16.00 23.51 -3.77
CA THR A 151 15.56 24.90 -3.93
C THR A 151 14.06 25.05 -4.16
N SER A 152 13.44 24.08 -4.84
CA SER A 152 12.02 24.15 -5.16
C SER A 152 11.18 23.86 -3.93
N LYS A 153 10.33 24.83 -3.57
CA LYS A 153 9.33 24.70 -2.50
C LYS A 153 8.26 23.65 -2.82
N TYR A 154 7.82 23.59 -4.07
CA TYR A 154 6.80 22.64 -4.51
C TYR A 154 7.30 21.77 -5.68
N ILE A 155 7.41 20.50 -5.35
CA ILE A 155 7.68 19.26 -6.08
C ILE A 155 6.50 18.62 -6.82
N VAL A 156 6.42 18.58 -8.16
CA VAL A 156 5.50 17.64 -8.84
C VAL A 156 6.27 16.72 -9.77
N VAL A 157 6.18 15.41 -9.51
CA VAL A 157 6.74 14.39 -10.40
C VAL A 157 5.62 13.66 -11.12
N SER A 158 5.47 13.96 -12.42
CA SER A 158 4.58 13.22 -13.30
C SER A 158 5.32 12.01 -13.87
N ALA A 159 4.94 10.82 -13.44
CA ALA A 159 5.71 9.62 -13.67
C ALA A 159 4.91 8.59 -14.47
N GLY A 160 5.55 7.91 -15.41
CA GLY A 160 4.95 6.77 -16.11
C GLY A 160 4.80 5.51 -15.23
N PRO A 161 4.17 4.45 -15.77
CA PRO A 161 4.24 3.12 -15.18
C PRO A 161 5.68 2.64 -15.15
N GLY A 162 6.08 1.95 -14.08
CA GLY A 162 7.39 1.29 -14.02
C GLY A 162 8.61 2.23 -14.00
N SER A 163 8.42 3.52 -13.76
CA SER A 163 9.51 4.52 -13.77
C SER A 163 10.25 4.69 -12.44
N GLY A 164 9.89 3.88 -11.44
CA GLY A 164 10.53 3.94 -10.13
C GLY A 164 10.01 5.06 -9.22
N LYS A 165 8.73 5.47 -9.33
CA LYS A 165 8.08 6.44 -8.41
C LYS A 165 8.44 6.21 -6.94
N THR A 166 8.16 5.01 -6.45
CA THR A 166 8.46 4.59 -5.07
C THR A 166 9.95 4.71 -4.76
N ARG A 167 10.82 4.34 -5.71
CA ARG A 167 12.27 4.45 -5.54
C ARG A 167 12.70 5.91 -5.40
N VAL A 168 12.21 6.81 -6.25
CA VAL A 168 12.50 8.24 -6.17
C VAL A 168 12.04 8.82 -4.82
N LEU A 169 10.83 8.48 -4.38
CA LEU A 169 10.30 8.96 -3.10
C LEU A 169 11.11 8.45 -1.89
N VAL A 170 11.47 7.15 -1.88
CA VAL A 170 12.29 6.56 -0.81
C VAL A 170 13.67 7.24 -0.76
N HIS A 171 14.31 7.42 -1.90
CA HIS A 171 15.63 8.07 -1.97
C HIS A 171 15.56 9.57 -1.65
N LYS A 172 14.48 10.26 -2.04
CA LYS A 172 14.26 11.67 -1.67
C LYS A 172 14.05 11.81 -0.16
N LEU A 173 13.28 10.94 0.47
CA LEU A 173 13.13 10.92 1.94
C LEU A 173 14.46 10.68 2.65
N ALA A 174 15.27 9.74 2.16
CA ALA A 174 16.61 9.52 2.68
C ALA A 174 17.53 10.76 2.49
N SER A 175 17.45 11.43 1.34
CA SER A 175 18.19 12.66 1.06
C SER A 175 17.78 13.82 1.96
N LEU A 176 16.47 14.01 2.17
CA LEU A 176 15.95 15.06 3.05
C LEU A 176 16.49 14.93 4.48
N LEU A 177 16.57 13.68 4.97
CA LEU A 177 17.08 13.39 6.30
C LEU A 177 18.61 13.52 6.39
N LEU A 178 19.33 12.98 5.40
CA LEU A 178 20.78 12.80 5.49
C LEU A 178 21.60 13.98 4.91
N LEU A 179 21.03 14.73 3.96
CA LEU A 179 21.70 15.82 3.26
C LEU A 179 21.09 17.18 3.58
N GLU A 180 19.76 17.27 3.73
CA GLU A 180 19.05 18.55 3.93
C GLU A 180 18.75 18.87 5.42
N ASP A 181 19.29 18.09 6.36
CA ASP A 181 19.13 18.23 7.83
C ASP A 181 17.66 18.36 8.30
N VAL A 182 16.72 17.76 7.56
CA VAL A 182 15.31 17.73 7.94
C VAL A 182 15.11 16.66 9.01
N LYS A 183 14.65 17.07 10.20
CA LYS A 183 14.41 16.12 11.30
C LYS A 183 13.22 15.20 11.01
N HIS A 184 13.27 13.98 11.53
CA HIS A 184 12.22 12.97 11.32
C HIS A 184 10.82 13.48 11.71
N GLU A 185 10.69 14.25 12.80
CA GLU A 185 9.39 14.77 13.25
C GLU A 185 8.81 15.84 12.31
N GLN A 186 9.64 16.46 11.49
CA GLN A 186 9.26 17.49 10.51
C GLN A 186 8.84 16.89 9.16
N LEU A 187 9.04 15.58 8.97
CA LEU A 187 8.68 14.84 7.76
C LEU A 187 7.31 14.17 7.94
N LEU A 188 6.44 14.36 6.96
CA LEU A 188 5.19 13.61 6.82
C LEU A 188 5.10 13.05 5.41
N MET A 189 4.84 11.75 5.31
CA MET A 189 4.52 11.10 4.04
C MET A 189 3.09 10.55 4.08
N LEU A 190 2.28 10.93 3.10
CA LEU A 190 0.92 10.45 2.91
C LEU A 190 0.81 9.55 1.66
N THR A 191 0.09 8.44 1.80
CA THR A 191 -0.24 7.51 0.72
C THR A 191 -1.69 7.03 0.83
N PHE A 192 -2.18 6.31 -0.19
CA PHE A 192 -3.57 5.84 -0.27
C PHE A 192 -3.80 4.46 0.36
N SER A 193 -2.74 3.69 0.57
CA SER A 193 -2.87 2.32 1.09
C SER A 193 -1.86 2.04 2.20
N ARG A 194 -2.28 1.26 3.19
CA ARG A 194 -1.36 0.77 4.23
C ARG A 194 -0.25 -0.09 3.66
N ALA A 195 -0.55 -0.88 2.63
CA ALA A 195 0.45 -1.69 1.92
C ALA A 195 1.58 -0.81 1.37
N ALA A 196 1.25 0.31 0.73
CA ALA A 196 2.25 1.28 0.28
C ALA A 196 3.03 1.89 1.46
N ALA A 197 2.36 2.32 2.53
CA ALA A 197 3.04 2.89 3.70
C ALA A 197 4.06 1.92 4.33
N ILE A 198 3.67 0.65 4.43
CA ILE A 198 4.52 -0.46 4.89
C ILE A 198 5.72 -0.65 3.96
N GLU A 199 5.48 -0.74 2.65
CA GLU A 199 6.52 -0.91 1.64
C GLU A 199 7.53 0.25 1.67
N PHE A 200 7.04 1.49 1.78
CA PHE A 200 7.89 2.67 1.93
C PHE A 200 8.75 2.59 3.19
N LYS A 201 8.15 2.24 4.33
CA LYS A 201 8.88 2.13 5.60
C LYS A 201 9.97 1.05 5.54
N GLN A 202 9.67 -0.10 4.95
CA GLN A 202 10.63 -1.19 4.78
C GLN A 202 11.81 -0.78 3.88
N ARG A 203 11.53 -0.22 2.70
CA ARG A 203 12.58 0.24 1.77
C ARG A 203 13.41 1.38 2.35
N LEU A 204 12.77 2.30 3.07
CA LEU A 204 13.48 3.38 3.75
C LEU A 204 14.39 2.83 4.85
N ARG A 205 13.94 1.82 5.61
CA ARG A 205 14.77 1.15 6.64
C ARG A 205 16.02 0.51 6.05
N GLU A 206 15.96 -0.05 4.84
CA GLU A 206 17.13 -0.58 4.13
C GLU A 206 18.16 0.54 3.81
N LEU A 207 17.68 1.76 3.58
CA LEU A 207 18.54 2.91 3.26
C LEU A 207 19.03 3.68 4.49
N ILE A 208 18.24 3.88 5.54
CA ILE A 208 18.64 4.73 6.68
C ILE A 208 18.62 4.00 8.03
N GLY A 209 18.33 2.70 8.05
CA GLY A 209 18.27 1.91 9.27
C GLY A 209 17.10 2.31 10.16
N ASN A 210 17.30 2.24 11.48
CA ASN A 210 16.24 2.47 12.46
C ASN A 210 15.70 3.91 12.47
N ALA A 211 16.41 4.87 11.88
CA ALA A 211 15.92 6.22 11.64
C ALA A 211 14.57 6.25 10.89
N ALA A 212 14.34 5.29 10.00
CA ALA A 212 13.08 5.15 9.25
C ALA A 212 11.86 4.93 10.16
N ASN A 213 12.04 4.42 11.37
CA ASN A 213 10.93 4.16 12.29
C ASN A 213 10.32 5.44 12.87
N TYR A 214 11.06 6.55 12.85
CA TYR A 214 10.64 7.85 13.40
C TYR A 214 9.98 8.76 12.35
N ILE A 215 10.07 8.42 11.06
CA ILE A 215 9.41 9.18 10.00
C ILE A 215 7.94 8.79 9.95
N GLU A 216 7.06 9.80 9.94
CA GLU A 216 5.63 9.56 9.83
C GLU A 216 5.24 9.22 8.40
N ILE A 217 5.07 7.92 8.11
CA ILE A 217 4.55 7.41 6.84
C ILE A 217 3.18 6.80 7.12
N LYS A 218 2.12 7.47 6.65
CA LYS A 218 0.72 7.14 7.00
C LYS A 218 -0.19 7.20 5.78
N THR A 219 -1.37 6.61 5.91
CA THR A 219 -2.46 6.90 4.98
C THR A 219 -3.12 8.24 5.35
N PHE A 220 -3.83 8.87 4.41
CA PHE A 220 -4.64 10.07 4.71
C PHE A 220 -5.59 9.84 5.88
N HIS A 221 -6.27 8.69 5.90
CA HIS A 221 -7.23 8.33 6.93
C HIS A 221 -6.55 8.13 8.28
N SER A 222 -5.46 7.35 8.34
CA SER A 222 -4.73 7.11 9.59
C SER A 222 -4.20 8.43 10.18
N TYR A 223 -3.67 9.32 9.35
CA TYR A 223 -3.22 10.63 9.80
C TYR A 223 -4.39 11.47 10.37
N CYS A 224 -5.54 11.49 9.71
CA CYS A 224 -6.71 12.23 10.18
C CYS A 224 -7.28 11.66 11.49
N PHE A 225 -7.28 10.33 11.68
CA PHE A 225 -7.67 9.71 12.94
C PHE A 225 -6.76 10.14 14.10
N ASP A 226 -5.45 10.18 13.88
CA ASP A 226 -4.47 10.64 14.88
C ASP A 226 -4.69 12.10 15.29
N LEU A 227 -5.09 12.95 14.33
CA LEU A 227 -5.43 14.35 14.58
C LEU A 227 -6.71 14.49 15.41
N LEU A 228 -7.74 13.71 15.08
CA LEU A 228 -9.03 13.73 15.77
C LEU A 228 -8.98 13.09 17.17
N GLY A 229 -7.90 12.38 17.51
CA GLY A 229 -7.79 11.64 18.76
C GLY A 229 -8.82 10.50 18.87
N LYS A 230 -9.38 10.07 17.73
CA LYS A 230 -10.36 8.99 17.64
C LYS A 230 -9.62 7.69 17.35
N ILE A 231 -9.94 6.65 18.12
CA ILE A 231 -9.67 5.25 17.74
C ILE A 231 -10.90 4.83 16.92
N GLY A 232 -10.77 4.62 15.61
CA GLY A 232 -11.95 4.51 14.73
C GLY A 232 -11.83 3.53 13.58
N ASN A 233 -12.98 2.96 13.19
CA ASN A 233 -13.17 2.14 11.99
C ASN A 233 -13.50 3.05 10.78
N ILE A 234 -12.96 2.77 9.59
CA ILE A 234 -13.28 3.48 8.34
C ILE A 234 -14.81 3.55 8.12
N LYS A 235 -15.56 2.53 8.53
CA LYS A 235 -17.04 2.46 8.37
C LYS A 235 -17.81 3.46 9.23
N GLU A 236 -17.23 3.99 10.29
CA GLU A 236 -17.91 4.93 11.21
C GLU A 236 -17.55 6.39 10.91
N SER A 237 -16.65 6.66 9.97
CA SER A 237 -16.13 8.00 9.72
C SER A 237 -15.84 8.24 8.24
N GLU A 238 -16.86 8.07 7.38
CA GLU A 238 -16.79 8.45 5.96
C GLU A 238 -16.27 9.89 5.74
N ASN A 239 -16.45 10.77 6.74
CA ASN A 239 -16.01 12.16 6.71
C ASN A 239 -14.71 12.45 7.49
N VAL A 240 -13.93 11.43 7.89
CA VAL A 240 -12.74 11.64 8.77
C VAL A 240 -11.76 12.69 8.23
N VAL A 241 -11.51 12.66 6.92
CA VAL A 241 -10.57 13.58 6.25
C VAL A 241 -11.11 15.00 6.26
N LYS A 242 -12.41 15.15 5.97
CA LYS A 242 -13.10 16.42 5.99
C LYS A 242 -13.10 17.02 7.40
N ASP A 243 -13.51 16.25 8.40
CA ASP A 243 -13.59 16.68 9.80
C ASP A 243 -12.21 17.13 10.31
N ALA A 244 -11.15 16.37 10.01
CA ALA A 244 -9.79 16.74 10.37
C ALA A 244 -9.34 18.05 9.68
N GLY A 245 -9.65 18.22 8.39
CA GLY A 245 -9.37 19.46 7.66
C GLY A 245 -10.06 20.68 8.27
N GLU A 246 -11.33 20.55 8.67
CA GLU A 246 -12.07 21.61 9.37
C GLU A 246 -11.46 21.92 10.75
N LEU A 247 -11.01 20.91 11.48
CA LEU A 247 -10.35 21.06 12.78
C LEU A 247 -9.05 21.86 12.68
N ILE A 248 -8.20 21.51 11.70
CA ILE A 248 -6.95 22.26 11.45
C ILE A 248 -7.27 23.70 11.03
N LYS A 249 -8.29 23.88 10.18
CA LYS A 249 -8.70 25.20 9.71
C LYS A 249 -9.18 26.08 10.86
N ASN A 250 -9.95 25.54 11.80
CA ASN A 250 -10.43 26.27 12.97
C ASN A 250 -9.34 26.51 14.03
N GLY A 251 -8.25 25.72 14.00
CA GLY A 251 -7.13 25.85 14.93
C GLY A 251 -7.31 25.04 16.21
N ASP A 252 -8.25 24.10 16.21
CA ASP A 252 -8.58 23.25 17.37
C ASP A 252 -7.66 22.01 17.47
N VAL A 253 -6.57 21.96 16.67
CA VAL A 253 -5.60 20.86 16.61
C VAL A 253 -4.34 21.19 17.40
N ASP A 254 -3.76 20.18 18.04
CA ASP A 254 -2.40 20.25 18.59
C ASP A 254 -1.36 20.59 17.50
N LEU A 255 -0.76 21.78 17.60
CA LEU A 255 0.25 22.29 16.67
C LEU A 255 1.40 21.29 16.47
N GLY A 256 1.79 20.54 17.50
CA GLY A 256 2.89 19.57 17.38
C GLY A 256 2.61 18.46 16.37
N LYS A 257 1.34 18.12 16.12
CA LYS A 257 0.94 17.07 15.16
C LYS A 257 0.86 17.54 13.71
N ILE A 258 0.69 18.85 13.50
CA ILE A 258 0.54 19.45 12.17
C ILE A 258 1.74 20.26 11.74
N THR A 259 2.65 20.59 12.66
CA THR A 259 3.87 21.35 12.35
C THR A 259 4.84 20.46 11.58
N LYS A 260 4.83 20.58 10.25
CA LYS A 260 5.64 19.78 9.32
C LYS A 260 6.36 20.70 8.34
N SER A 261 7.67 20.47 8.16
CA SER A 261 8.47 21.24 7.21
C SER A 261 8.38 20.66 5.80
N VAL A 262 8.19 19.35 5.68
CA VAL A 262 8.12 18.68 4.38
C VAL A 262 6.99 17.65 4.36
N LEU A 263 6.13 17.78 3.36
CA LEU A 263 5.05 16.85 3.06
C LEU A 263 5.34 16.12 1.75
N VAL A 264 5.42 14.79 1.82
CA VAL A 264 5.60 13.91 0.66
C VAL A 264 4.28 13.19 0.37
N ILE A 265 3.85 13.16 -0.89
CA ILE A 265 2.57 12.57 -1.29
C ILE A 265 2.83 11.56 -2.41
N ASP A 266 2.46 10.31 -2.16
CA ASP A 266 2.47 9.22 -3.14
C ASP A 266 1.10 9.04 -3.79
N GLU A 267 1.09 8.50 -5.02
CA GLU A 267 -0.11 8.27 -5.83
C GLU A 267 -1.05 9.50 -5.89
N ALA A 268 -0.47 10.70 -5.94
CA ALA A 268 -1.18 11.99 -5.85
C ALA A 268 -2.26 12.20 -6.93
N GLN A 269 -2.27 11.40 -8.01
CA GLN A 269 -3.34 11.40 -8.99
C GLN A 269 -4.68 10.87 -8.45
N ASP A 270 -4.66 10.09 -7.36
CA ASP A 270 -5.84 9.46 -6.77
C ASP A 270 -6.47 10.29 -5.64
N MET A 271 -5.99 11.52 -5.41
CA MET A 271 -6.57 12.41 -4.41
C MET A 271 -8.03 12.75 -4.72
N ASP A 272 -8.85 12.74 -3.68
CA ASP A 272 -10.18 13.35 -3.72
C ASP A 272 -10.15 14.83 -3.29
N LYS A 273 -11.34 15.43 -3.27
CA LYS A 273 -11.52 16.84 -2.89
C LYS A 273 -11.09 17.13 -1.46
N TYR A 274 -11.41 16.26 -0.50
CA TYR A 274 -11.17 16.50 0.92
C TYR A 274 -9.70 16.26 1.27
N GLU A 275 -9.06 15.27 0.64
CA GLU A 275 -7.62 15.02 0.77
C GLU A 275 -6.81 16.22 0.23
N TYR A 276 -7.19 16.77 -0.93
CA TYR A 276 -6.56 17.98 -1.45
C TYR A 276 -6.77 19.19 -0.53
N GLN A 277 -7.99 19.38 -0.01
CA GLN A 277 -8.28 20.46 0.94
C GLN A 277 -7.48 20.33 2.24
N LEU A 278 -7.31 19.11 2.75
CA LEU A 278 -6.45 18.86 3.92
C LEU A 278 -5.02 19.35 3.66
N ILE A 279 -4.47 19.07 2.48
CA ILE A 279 -3.13 19.52 2.10
C ILE A 279 -3.06 21.04 2.01
N GLU A 280 -4.05 21.69 1.38
CA GLU A 280 -4.10 23.16 1.31
C GLU A 280 -4.11 23.78 2.72
N VAL A 281 -4.90 23.24 3.64
CA VAL A 281 -4.95 23.73 5.02
C VAL A 281 -3.62 23.48 5.76
N LEU A 282 -2.94 22.35 5.52
CA LEU A 282 -1.60 22.10 6.06
C LEU A 282 -0.57 23.10 5.51
N MET A 283 -0.64 23.44 4.21
CA MET A 283 0.22 24.45 3.59
C MET A 283 0.00 25.83 4.21
N GLU A 284 -1.24 26.20 4.48
CA GLU A 284 -1.59 27.48 5.10
C GLU A 284 -1.11 27.58 6.56
N ARG A 285 -1.13 26.47 7.30
CA ARG A 285 -0.71 26.42 8.71
C ARG A 285 0.80 26.34 8.92
N ASN A 286 1.54 25.86 7.92
CA ASN A 286 2.98 25.67 7.99
C ASN A 286 3.71 26.65 7.07
N GLU A 287 4.22 27.74 7.63
CA GLU A 287 5.04 28.69 6.89
C GLU A 287 6.25 27.95 6.31
N ASP A 288 6.46 28.10 5.01
CA ASP A 288 7.54 27.45 4.26
C ASP A 288 7.52 25.92 4.17
N MET A 289 6.36 25.29 4.37
CA MET A 289 6.20 23.86 4.08
C MET A 289 6.55 23.54 2.62
N ARG A 290 7.46 22.58 2.47
CA ARG A 290 7.83 21.99 1.18
C ARG A 290 6.88 20.86 0.83
N ILE A 291 6.41 20.78 -0.42
CA ILE A 291 5.59 19.64 -0.88
C ILE A 291 6.31 18.89 -1.98
N ILE A 292 6.27 17.56 -1.92
CA ILE A 292 6.77 16.68 -2.98
C ILE A 292 5.66 15.69 -3.33
N ALA A 293 4.95 15.94 -4.43
CA ALA A 293 3.87 15.10 -4.91
C ALA A 293 4.32 14.28 -6.12
N VAL A 294 4.10 12.96 -6.07
CA VAL A 294 4.42 12.04 -7.16
C VAL A 294 3.15 11.32 -7.59
N GLY A 295 2.93 11.22 -8.89
CA GLY A 295 1.75 10.53 -9.41
C GLY A 295 1.83 10.22 -10.89
N ASP A 296 0.91 9.37 -11.33
CA ASP A 296 0.69 9.01 -12.74
C ASP A 296 -0.76 9.29 -13.14
N ASP A 297 -0.98 10.43 -13.76
CA ASP A 297 -2.30 10.90 -14.20
C ASP A 297 -2.99 9.97 -15.21
N ASP A 298 -2.23 9.14 -15.93
CA ASP A 298 -2.76 8.12 -16.84
C ASP A 298 -3.28 6.88 -16.09
N GLN A 299 -2.98 6.75 -14.79
CA GLN A 299 -3.42 5.65 -13.93
C GLN A 299 -4.43 6.09 -12.86
N ASN A 300 -5.10 7.23 -13.05
CA ASN A 300 -6.20 7.66 -12.19
C ASN A 300 -7.50 6.90 -12.58
N ILE A 301 -7.77 5.80 -11.87
CA ILE A 301 -8.89 4.88 -12.14
C ILE A 301 -9.90 4.78 -10.99
N TYR A 302 -9.75 5.62 -9.96
CA TYR A 302 -10.66 5.67 -8.81
C TYR A 302 -11.64 6.86 -8.90
N GLN A 303 -11.89 7.38 -10.10
CA GLN A 303 -12.76 8.54 -10.31
C GLN A 303 -14.19 8.30 -9.83
N PHE A 304 -14.70 7.06 -9.96
CA PHE A 304 -15.96 6.63 -9.34
C PHE A 304 -16.03 6.77 -7.80
N ARG A 305 -14.88 6.91 -7.11
CA ARG A 305 -14.79 7.20 -5.67
C ARG A 305 -14.59 8.69 -5.36
N GLY A 306 -14.56 9.54 -6.39
CA GLY A 306 -14.35 10.98 -6.26
C GLY A 306 -12.92 11.46 -6.51
N SER A 307 -11.98 10.58 -6.86
CA SER A 307 -10.61 10.99 -7.15
C SER A 307 -10.46 11.69 -8.50
N ASP A 308 -9.51 12.62 -8.60
CA ASP A 308 -9.31 13.40 -9.83
C ASP A 308 -7.88 13.92 -9.96
N SER A 309 -7.20 13.55 -11.05
CA SER A 309 -5.83 14.01 -11.34
C SER A 309 -5.70 15.53 -11.51
N LYS A 310 -6.81 16.28 -11.61
CA LYS A 310 -6.80 17.75 -11.56
C LYS A 310 -6.12 18.29 -10.30
N TYR A 311 -6.15 17.57 -9.18
CA TYR A 311 -5.54 18.02 -7.93
C TYR A 311 -4.02 17.98 -8.02
N LEU A 312 -3.47 16.91 -8.60
CA LEU A 312 -2.05 16.83 -8.94
C LEU A 312 -1.65 17.95 -9.92
N LYS A 313 -2.46 18.19 -10.96
CA LYS A 313 -2.24 19.30 -11.90
C LYS A 313 -2.33 20.67 -11.23
N SER A 314 -3.19 20.83 -10.22
CA SER A 314 -3.39 22.08 -9.49
C SER A 314 -2.15 22.52 -8.72
N PHE A 315 -1.30 21.59 -8.26
CA PHE A 315 0.00 21.97 -7.69
C PHE A 315 0.87 22.73 -8.70
N VAL A 316 0.90 22.30 -9.95
CA VAL A 316 1.64 22.99 -11.01
C VAL A 316 0.97 24.32 -11.35
N THR A 317 -0.35 24.32 -11.58
CA THR A 317 -1.03 25.51 -12.13
C THR A 317 -1.37 26.60 -11.10
N LYS A 318 -1.62 26.23 -9.83
CA LYS A 318 -2.00 27.20 -8.77
C LYS A 318 -0.86 27.54 -7.83
N HIS A 319 0.01 26.57 -7.56
CA HIS A 319 1.10 26.71 -6.58
C HIS A 319 2.48 26.87 -7.25
N ASP A 320 2.53 27.01 -8.58
CA ASP A 320 3.77 27.17 -9.37
C ASP A 320 4.82 26.09 -9.07
N ALA A 321 4.35 24.84 -8.88
CA ALA A 321 5.24 23.73 -8.57
C ALA A 321 6.15 23.38 -9.74
N LYS A 322 7.42 23.11 -9.43
CA LYS A 322 8.40 22.60 -10.38
C LYS A 322 8.00 21.20 -10.83
N GLN A 323 7.68 21.06 -12.11
CA GLN A 323 7.29 19.77 -12.69
C GLN A 323 8.50 19.01 -13.24
N TYR A 324 8.65 17.76 -12.79
CA TYR A 324 9.55 16.76 -13.36
C TYR A 324 8.74 15.67 -14.06
N SER A 325 9.32 15.07 -15.10
CA SER A 325 8.72 13.95 -15.82
C SER A 325 9.65 12.74 -15.75
N LEU A 326 9.13 11.59 -15.30
CA LEU A 326 9.83 10.31 -15.28
C LEU A 326 9.27 9.40 -16.37
N ILE A 327 9.96 9.37 -17.51
CA ILE A 327 9.54 8.66 -18.73
C ILE A 327 10.25 7.32 -18.93
N GLU A 328 11.34 7.05 -18.23
CA GLU A 328 12.05 5.77 -18.32
C GLU A 328 11.24 4.67 -17.64
N ASN A 329 11.02 3.53 -18.31
CA ASN A 329 10.33 2.36 -17.78
C ASN A 329 11.34 1.23 -17.55
N TYR A 330 11.53 0.89 -16.28
CA TYR A 330 12.44 -0.18 -15.82
C TYR A 330 11.75 -1.53 -15.68
N ARG A 331 10.42 -1.56 -15.84
CA ARG A 331 9.56 -2.71 -15.52
C ARG A 331 9.36 -3.64 -16.71
N SER A 332 9.13 -3.08 -17.89
CA SER A 332 8.46 -3.75 -19.01
C SER A 332 9.36 -3.75 -20.24
N PHE A 333 9.22 -4.77 -21.07
CA PHE A 333 9.96 -4.94 -22.31
C PHE A 333 9.46 -3.97 -23.39
N GLN A 334 10.30 -3.77 -24.41
CA GLN A 334 10.14 -2.69 -25.38
C GLN A 334 8.81 -2.74 -26.14
N ASP A 335 8.35 -3.92 -26.55
CA ASP A 335 7.11 -4.10 -27.31
C ASP A 335 5.87 -3.70 -26.50
N VAL A 336 5.81 -4.09 -25.22
CA VAL A 336 4.72 -3.71 -24.30
C VAL A 336 4.68 -2.20 -24.10
N VAL A 337 5.84 -1.57 -23.88
CA VAL A 337 5.92 -0.11 -23.70
C VAL A 337 5.53 0.62 -24.99
N SER A 338 6.00 0.16 -26.14
CA SER A 338 5.70 0.75 -27.44
C SER A 338 4.22 0.69 -27.76
N PHE A 339 3.58 -0.46 -27.54
CA PHE A 339 2.14 -0.64 -27.73
C PHE A 339 1.33 0.27 -26.80
N THR A 340 1.68 0.30 -25.50
CA THR A 340 0.96 1.12 -24.52
C THR A 340 1.14 2.63 -24.75
N ASN A 341 2.27 3.08 -25.30
CA ASN A 341 2.44 4.47 -25.75
C ASN A 341 1.52 4.84 -26.91
N ARG A 342 1.18 3.90 -27.81
CA ARG A 342 0.19 4.14 -28.87
C ARG A 342 -1.20 4.30 -28.28
N PHE A 343 -1.56 3.41 -27.35
CA PHE A 343 -2.86 3.45 -26.69
C PHE A 343 -3.08 4.71 -25.84
N VAL A 344 -2.08 5.10 -25.03
CA VAL A 344 -2.24 6.21 -24.06
C VAL A 344 -2.51 7.57 -24.73
N LYS A 345 -2.15 7.73 -26.00
CA LYS A 345 -2.41 8.96 -26.78
C LYS A 345 -3.89 9.26 -26.98
N GLU A 346 -4.75 8.27 -26.79
CA GLU A 346 -6.21 8.43 -26.84
C GLU A 346 -6.81 9.03 -25.56
N ILE A 347 -6.04 9.10 -24.47
CA ILE A 347 -6.47 9.69 -23.20
C ILE A 347 -6.25 11.20 -23.29
N SER A 348 -7.27 11.98 -22.98
CA SER A 348 -7.23 13.44 -23.07
C SER A 348 -6.66 14.07 -21.79
N ASN A 349 -6.24 15.34 -21.88
CA ASN A 349 -5.82 16.17 -20.74
C ASN A 349 -4.66 15.61 -19.89
N ARG A 350 -3.77 14.84 -20.51
CA ARG A 350 -2.58 14.27 -19.86
C ARG A 350 -1.58 15.34 -19.41
N MET A 351 -0.89 15.08 -18.32
CA MET A 351 0.23 15.90 -17.82
C MET A 351 1.55 15.58 -18.54
N LYS A 352 1.67 14.38 -19.10
CA LYS A 352 2.88 13.92 -19.82
C LYS A 352 2.68 14.10 -21.32
N THR A 353 3.63 14.78 -21.97
CA THR A 353 3.64 14.99 -23.43
C THR A 353 4.58 14.04 -24.16
N GLN A 354 5.58 13.50 -23.47
CA GLN A 354 6.58 12.60 -24.04
C GLN A 354 6.16 11.14 -23.92
N ASP A 355 6.62 10.32 -24.86
CA ASP A 355 6.43 8.87 -24.83
C ASP A 355 7.34 8.24 -23.75
N ILE A 356 6.86 7.14 -23.15
CA ILE A 356 7.61 6.37 -22.16
C ILE A 356 8.69 5.55 -22.88
N ILE A 357 9.89 5.48 -22.33
CA ILE A 357 11.05 4.81 -22.95
C ILE A 357 11.38 3.55 -22.15
N ALA A 358 11.35 2.38 -22.79
CA ALA A 358 11.79 1.15 -22.14
C ALA A 358 13.31 1.18 -21.91
N VAL A 359 13.75 0.92 -20.67
CA VAL A 359 15.18 0.80 -20.34
C VAL A 359 15.70 -0.59 -20.72
N SER A 360 14.85 -1.61 -20.62
CA SER A 360 15.19 -2.96 -21.07
C SER A 360 15.25 -3.00 -22.60
N LYS A 361 16.32 -3.60 -23.14
CA LYS A 361 16.47 -3.89 -24.58
C LYS A 361 15.88 -5.25 -24.98
N ASN A 362 15.24 -5.96 -24.05
CA ASN A 362 14.61 -7.24 -24.36
C ASN A 362 13.31 -7.00 -25.13
N SER A 363 13.04 -7.88 -26.09
CA SER A 363 11.76 -7.93 -26.81
C SER A 363 10.76 -8.77 -26.01
N GLY A 364 9.53 -8.24 -25.92
CA GLY A 364 8.37 -8.90 -25.34
C GLY A 364 7.39 -9.34 -26.42
N GLU A 365 6.19 -9.72 -26.00
CA GLU A 365 5.12 -10.13 -26.90
C GLU A 365 3.86 -9.33 -26.60
N VAL A 366 3.28 -8.73 -27.64
CA VAL A 366 1.95 -8.12 -27.59
C VAL A 366 1.08 -8.78 -28.63
N LYS A 367 0.18 -9.66 -28.18
CA LYS A 367 -0.71 -10.43 -29.05
C LYS A 367 -2.14 -9.90 -28.98
N LEU A 368 -2.72 -9.57 -30.13
CA LEU A 368 -4.12 -9.14 -30.25
C LEU A 368 -4.95 -10.28 -30.87
N ILE A 369 -6.00 -10.72 -30.18
CA ILE A 369 -6.86 -11.80 -30.68
C ILE A 369 -8.30 -11.30 -30.74
N LYS A 370 -8.80 -11.10 -31.96
CA LYS A 370 -10.17 -10.69 -32.24
C LYS A 370 -11.07 -11.91 -32.35
N HIS A 371 -12.10 -12.01 -31.53
CA HIS A 371 -13.05 -13.13 -31.56
C HIS A 371 -14.32 -12.77 -32.31
N SER A 372 -14.93 -13.77 -32.94
CA SER A 372 -16.24 -13.67 -33.59
C SER A 372 -17.44 -13.73 -32.63
N GLY A 373 -17.20 -14.03 -31.34
CA GLY A 373 -18.23 -14.11 -30.30
C GLY A 373 -17.74 -13.64 -28.94
N ASN A 374 -18.67 -13.40 -28.02
CA ASN A 374 -18.40 -12.83 -26.70
C ASN A 374 -18.15 -13.86 -25.57
N ASN A 375 -18.06 -15.15 -25.88
CA ASN A 375 -17.71 -16.21 -24.91
C ASN A 375 -16.23 -16.57 -25.05
N MET A 376 -15.33 -15.62 -24.82
CA MET A 376 -13.89 -15.79 -25.11
C MET A 376 -13.10 -16.41 -23.94
N GLU A 377 -13.76 -16.74 -22.83
CA GLU A 377 -13.08 -17.20 -21.60
C GLU A 377 -12.29 -18.49 -21.82
N ILE A 378 -12.86 -19.43 -22.57
CA ILE A 378 -12.20 -20.70 -22.92
C ILE A 378 -10.99 -20.44 -23.83
N ALA A 379 -11.18 -19.62 -24.86
CA ALA A 379 -10.14 -19.26 -25.82
C ALA A 379 -8.93 -18.64 -25.12
N LEU A 380 -9.16 -17.72 -24.18
CA LEU A 380 -8.12 -17.08 -23.39
C LEU A 380 -7.34 -18.09 -22.55
N VAL A 381 -8.04 -18.98 -21.84
CA VAL A 381 -7.36 -20.01 -21.03
C VAL A 381 -6.54 -20.95 -21.92
N GLU A 382 -7.04 -21.31 -23.09
CA GLU A 382 -6.32 -22.17 -24.03
C GLU A 382 -5.07 -21.49 -24.63
N ASP A 383 -5.18 -20.21 -25.00
CA ASP A 383 -4.05 -19.41 -25.47
C ASP A 383 -2.96 -19.28 -24.40
N MET A 384 -3.35 -18.95 -23.16
CA MET A 384 -2.43 -18.89 -22.01
C MET A 384 -1.70 -20.22 -21.78
N LEU A 385 -2.40 -21.35 -21.91
CA LEU A 385 -1.80 -22.67 -21.72
C LEU A 385 -0.86 -23.06 -22.86
N LYS A 386 -1.20 -22.73 -24.10
CA LYS A 386 -0.34 -22.98 -25.28
C LYS A 386 0.97 -22.22 -25.18
N ALA A 387 0.95 -20.99 -24.66
CA ALA A 387 2.14 -20.16 -24.53
C ALA A 387 3.16 -20.72 -23.51
N GLY A 388 2.79 -21.67 -22.64
CA GLY A 388 3.73 -22.37 -21.74
C GLY A 388 4.51 -21.43 -20.81
N VAL A 389 3.90 -20.29 -20.45
CA VAL A 389 4.62 -19.13 -19.93
C VAL A 389 5.23 -19.35 -18.54
N LYS A 390 6.52 -19.01 -18.42
CA LYS A 390 7.25 -19.00 -17.14
C LYS A 390 7.04 -17.68 -16.40
N GLY A 391 7.16 -17.72 -15.08
CA GLY A 391 7.04 -16.54 -14.23
C GLY A 391 5.63 -16.32 -13.71
N THR A 392 5.36 -15.10 -13.26
CA THR A 392 4.08 -14.70 -12.68
C THR A 392 3.07 -14.40 -13.78
N THR A 393 1.90 -15.05 -13.75
CA THR A 393 0.87 -14.92 -14.79
C THR A 393 -0.43 -14.39 -14.21
N CYS A 394 -1.05 -13.43 -14.89
CA CYS A 394 -2.33 -12.87 -14.50
C CYS A 394 -3.34 -12.80 -15.66
N ILE A 395 -4.59 -13.15 -15.36
CA ILE A 395 -5.75 -12.91 -16.22
C ILE A 395 -6.52 -11.71 -15.66
N LEU A 396 -6.68 -10.67 -16.48
CA LEU A 396 -7.42 -9.45 -16.15
C LEU A 396 -8.74 -9.42 -16.89
N THR A 397 -9.81 -9.18 -16.16
CA THR A 397 -11.18 -9.14 -16.68
C THR A 397 -11.83 -7.78 -16.44
N ASN A 398 -12.94 -7.51 -17.13
CA ASN A 398 -13.69 -6.29 -16.93
C ASN A 398 -14.62 -6.39 -15.69
N THR A 399 -15.18 -7.57 -15.46
CA THR A 399 -16.18 -7.82 -14.40
C THR A 399 -15.79 -8.98 -13.49
N ASN A 400 -16.27 -8.95 -12.23
CA ASN A 400 -16.05 -10.08 -11.31
C ASN A 400 -16.69 -11.38 -11.82
N LYS A 401 -17.77 -11.29 -12.61
CA LYS A 401 -18.46 -12.45 -13.19
C LYS A 401 -17.54 -13.19 -14.17
N GLU A 402 -16.87 -12.47 -15.05
CA GLU A 402 -15.88 -13.04 -15.98
C GLU A 402 -14.71 -13.68 -15.22
N ALA A 403 -14.20 -12.99 -14.18
CA ALA A 403 -13.14 -13.54 -13.33
C ALA A 403 -13.52 -14.89 -12.70
N LEU A 404 -14.76 -15.03 -12.23
CA LEU A 404 -15.27 -16.28 -11.65
C LEU A 404 -15.49 -17.38 -12.69
N MET A 405 -15.87 -17.03 -13.94
CA MET A 405 -15.94 -18.02 -15.03
C MET A 405 -14.55 -18.57 -15.35
N ILE A 406 -13.56 -17.70 -15.49
CA ILE A 406 -12.16 -18.10 -15.71
C ILE A 406 -11.67 -19.00 -14.57
N LEU A 407 -11.97 -18.65 -13.32
CA LEU A 407 -11.61 -19.45 -12.16
C LEU A 407 -12.23 -20.86 -12.24
N GLY A 408 -13.50 -20.97 -12.63
CA GLY A 408 -14.19 -22.24 -12.85
C GLY A 408 -13.49 -23.09 -13.93
N ILE A 409 -13.17 -22.51 -15.08
CA ILE A 409 -12.49 -23.20 -16.19
C ILE A 409 -11.10 -23.71 -15.76
N LEU A 410 -10.32 -22.88 -15.04
CA LEU A 410 -9.00 -23.28 -14.55
C LEU A 410 -9.10 -24.42 -13.52
N LYS A 411 -10.08 -24.37 -12.62
CA LYS A 411 -10.34 -25.42 -11.62
C LYS A 411 -10.69 -26.75 -12.31
N GLN A 412 -11.54 -26.72 -13.35
CA GLN A 412 -11.89 -27.90 -14.14
C GLN A 412 -10.67 -28.54 -14.81
N LYS A 413 -9.76 -27.71 -15.35
CA LYS A 413 -8.49 -28.13 -15.94
C LYS A 413 -7.41 -28.45 -14.89
N LYS A 414 -7.72 -28.42 -13.59
CA LYS A 414 -6.82 -28.68 -12.46
C LYS A 414 -5.59 -27.76 -12.43
N ILE A 415 -5.75 -26.52 -12.87
CA ILE A 415 -4.70 -25.50 -12.85
C ILE A 415 -4.84 -24.69 -11.56
N SER A 416 -3.73 -24.51 -10.84
CA SER A 416 -3.70 -23.67 -9.65
C SER A 416 -4.02 -22.23 -10.03
N ALA A 417 -5.09 -21.69 -9.44
CA ALA A 417 -5.54 -20.33 -9.69
C ALA A 417 -6.04 -19.67 -8.41
N LYS A 418 -5.79 -18.37 -8.29
CA LYS A 418 -6.25 -17.53 -7.18
C LYS A 418 -7.00 -16.31 -7.71
N LEU A 419 -8.07 -15.94 -7.04
CA LEU A 419 -8.85 -14.75 -7.36
C LEU A 419 -8.49 -13.59 -6.41
N ILE A 420 -8.08 -12.46 -6.99
CA ILE A 420 -7.87 -11.21 -6.26
C ILE A 420 -9.17 -10.40 -6.35
N GLN A 421 -9.93 -10.40 -5.27
CA GLN A 421 -11.16 -9.64 -5.17
C GLN A 421 -11.33 -9.05 -3.77
N SER A 422 -11.64 -7.75 -3.72
CA SER A 422 -12.15 -7.11 -2.50
C SER A 422 -13.36 -7.87 -1.95
N ILE A 423 -13.30 -8.17 -0.66
CA ILE A 423 -14.35 -8.90 0.02
C ILE A 423 -15.38 -7.90 0.53
N ASP A 424 -16.46 -7.74 -0.22
CA ASP A 424 -17.46 -6.73 0.11
C ASP A 424 -18.27 -7.13 1.36
N GLY A 425 -18.22 -6.28 2.38
CA GLY A 425 -19.14 -6.31 3.50
C GLY A 425 -18.58 -6.69 4.87
N PHE A 426 -17.29 -6.98 5.01
CA PHE A 426 -16.68 -7.22 6.32
C PHE A 426 -15.18 -6.86 6.32
N ASP A 427 -14.63 -6.52 7.49
CA ASP A 427 -13.22 -6.14 7.67
C ASP A 427 -12.38 -7.39 7.97
N LEU A 428 -11.04 -7.34 7.84
CA LEU A 428 -10.21 -8.48 8.27
C LEU A 428 -10.44 -8.84 9.74
N TYR A 429 -10.74 -7.81 10.55
CA TYR A 429 -11.18 -7.92 11.94
C TYR A 429 -12.36 -8.88 12.13
N ASP A 430 -13.25 -8.98 11.14
CA ASP A 430 -14.46 -9.79 11.23
C ASP A 430 -14.23 -11.28 11.00
N ILE A 431 -13.09 -11.68 10.42
CA ILE A 431 -12.79 -13.08 10.08
C ILE A 431 -12.65 -13.92 11.36
N ALA A 432 -13.27 -15.09 11.41
CA ALA A 432 -13.29 -15.95 12.60
C ALA A 432 -11.91 -16.38 13.09
N GLU A 433 -10.96 -16.62 12.18
CA GLU A 433 -9.55 -16.85 12.46
C GLU A 433 -8.91 -15.66 13.20
N ILE A 434 -9.08 -14.44 12.68
CA ILE A 434 -8.56 -13.20 13.28
C ILE A 434 -9.22 -12.93 14.62
N ARG A 435 -10.55 -13.06 14.73
CA ARG A 435 -11.27 -12.91 16.01
C ARG A 435 -10.79 -13.92 17.05
N TYR A 436 -10.50 -15.15 16.64
CA TYR A 436 -9.93 -16.13 17.55
C TYR A 436 -8.53 -15.73 18.03
N PHE A 437 -7.68 -15.25 17.12
CA PHE A 437 -6.35 -14.73 17.47
C PHE A 437 -6.44 -13.55 18.46
N LEU A 438 -7.28 -12.55 18.17
CA LEU A 438 -7.55 -11.41 19.06
C LEU A 438 -8.06 -11.85 20.43
N ASN A 439 -8.94 -12.86 20.48
CA ASN A 439 -9.40 -13.43 21.74
C ASN A 439 -8.28 -14.10 22.54
N MET A 440 -7.30 -14.74 21.89
CA MET A 440 -6.14 -15.30 22.60
C MET A 440 -5.27 -14.20 23.22
N LEU A 441 -5.12 -13.08 22.51
CA LEU A 441 -4.41 -11.90 23.02
C LEU A 441 -5.13 -11.19 24.20
N ASN A 442 -6.42 -11.48 24.42
CA ASN A 442 -7.27 -10.85 25.45
C ASN A 442 -7.39 -11.70 26.73
N LYS A 443 -6.72 -12.85 26.82
CA LYS A 443 -6.86 -13.77 27.96
C LYS A 443 -6.10 -13.37 29.23
N GLU A 444 -5.11 -12.48 29.12
CA GLU A 444 -4.29 -12.00 30.23
C GLU A 444 -4.45 -10.48 30.41
N ASN A 445 -4.01 -9.94 31.56
CA ASN A 445 -4.09 -8.50 31.89
C ASN A 445 -3.80 -7.62 30.66
N VAL A 446 -4.82 -6.88 30.21
CA VAL A 446 -4.79 -6.17 28.92
C VAL A 446 -3.79 -5.03 28.97
N SER A 447 -2.55 -5.31 28.57
CA SER A 447 -1.52 -4.31 28.32
C SER A 447 -1.76 -3.63 26.97
N PRO A 448 -1.51 -2.31 26.86
CA PRO A 448 -1.51 -1.60 25.58
C PRO A 448 -0.48 -2.15 24.58
N VAL A 449 0.61 -2.73 25.08
CA VAL A 449 1.66 -3.39 24.28
C VAL A 449 1.53 -4.89 24.42
N ILE A 450 1.46 -5.59 23.29
CA ILE A 450 1.43 -7.05 23.23
C ILE A 450 2.87 -7.56 23.29
N SER A 451 3.17 -8.43 24.26
CA SER A 451 4.49 -9.05 24.36
C SER A 451 4.73 -10.07 23.23
N ASN A 452 5.99 -10.34 22.90
CA ASN A 452 6.33 -11.33 21.89
C ASN A 452 5.89 -12.73 22.33
N GLU A 453 6.01 -13.06 23.62
CA GLU A 453 5.60 -14.36 24.15
C GLU A 453 4.09 -14.59 24.00
N LEU A 454 3.27 -13.57 24.30
CA LEU A 454 1.83 -13.64 24.15
C LEU A 454 1.42 -13.75 22.68
N TRP A 455 2.08 -12.97 21.82
CA TRP A 455 1.86 -13.00 20.37
C TRP A 455 2.16 -14.38 19.77
N ASP A 456 3.33 -14.95 20.09
CA ASP A 456 3.76 -16.24 19.57
C ASP A 456 2.89 -17.40 20.09
N SER A 457 2.48 -17.33 21.36
CA SER A 457 1.51 -18.27 21.94
C SER A 457 0.16 -18.21 21.24
N ALA A 458 -0.34 -17.00 20.96
CA ALA A 458 -1.59 -16.80 20.22
C ALA A 458 -1.49 -17.30 18.77
N LEU A 459 -0.34 -17.11 18.10
CA LEU A 459 -0.09 -17.62 16.75
C LEU A 459 -0.13 -19.15 16.72
N LYS A 460 0.55 -19.79 17.67
CA LYS A 460 0.54 -21.25 17.78
C LYS A 460 -0.89 -21.78 18.02
N ALA A 461 -1.63 -21.16 18.95
CA ALA A 461 -3.01 -21.54 19.21
C ALA A 461 -3.93 -21.36 17.99
N LEU A 462 -3.70 -20.31 17.18
CA LEU A 462 -4.42 -20.08 15.91
C LEU A 462 -4.13 -21.19 14.91
N GLN A 463 -2.86 -21.51 14.68
CA GLN A 463 -2.42 -22.57 13.77
C GLN A 463 -2.99 -23.93 14.18
N ASP A 464 -2.95 -24.27 15.47
CA ASP A 464 -3.48 -25.53 15.98
C ASP A 464 -5.00 -25.65 15.76
N ARG A 465 -5.75 -24.57 16.04
CA ARG A 465 -7.21 -24.57 15.93
C ARG A 465 -7.72 -24.53 14.48
N TYR A 466 -6.99 -23.85 13.59
CA TYR A 466 -7.41 -23.61 12.21
C TYR A 466 -6.51 -24.31 11.17
N ARG A 467 -5.79 -25.36 11.55
CA ARG A 467 -4.85 -26.10 10.69
C ARG A 467 -5.40 -26.51 9.32
N ILE A 468 -6.69 -26.83 9.25
CA ILE A 468 -7.39 -27.25 8.03
C ILE A 468 -8.12 -26.11 7.31
N SER A 469 -8.05 -24.89 7.83
CA SER A 469 -8.73 -23.73 7.24
C SER A 469 -8.01 -23.30 5.95
N ALA A 470 -8.75 -23.23 4.85
CA ALA A 470 -8.22 -22.74 3.58
C ALA A 470 -7.74 -21.28 3.63
N CYS A 471 -8.21 -20.48 4.60
CA CYS A 471 -7.79 -19.08 4.78
C CYS A 471 -6.53 -18.93 5.63
N LEU A 472 -6.11 -19.96 6.37
CA LEU A 472 -5.01 -19.85 7.34
C LEU A 472 -3.71 -19.29 6.71
N PRO A 473 -3.25 -19.71 5.51
CA PRO A 473 -2.03 -19.17 4.92
C PRO A 473 -2.04 -17.64 4.75
N VAL A 474 -3.16 -17.08 4.28
CA VAL A 474 -3.30 -15.63 4.07
C VAL A 474 -3.39 -14.90 5.41
N ILE A 475 -4.07 -15.49 6.40
CA ILE A 475 -4.08 -14.95 7.77
C ILE A 475 -2.67 -14.89 8.36
N MET A 476 -1.85 -15.93 8.15
CA MET A 476 -0.45 -15.91 8.60
C MET A 476 0.34 -14.80 7.92
N ASN A 477 0.16 -14.57 6.62
CA ASN A 477 0.81 -13.46 5.92
C ASN A 477 0.42 -12.11 6.53
N ILE A 478 -0.86 -11.89 6.81
CA ILE A 478 -1.36 -10.65 7.46
C ILE A 478 -0.65 -10.41 8.81
N LEU A 479 -0.57 -11.44 9.66
CA LEU A 479 0.03 -11.33 10.99
C LEU A 479 1.56 -11.15 10.94
N ASN A 480 2.23 -11.82 10.00
CA ASN A 480 3.66 -11.67 9.78
C ASN A 480 4.01 -10.26 9.27
N THR A 481 3.26 -9.73 8.30
CA THR A 481 3.45 -8.37 7.80
C THR A 481 3.31 -7.32 8.91
N PHE A 482 2.34 -7.48 9.82
CA PHE A 482 2.23 -6.58 10.98
C PHE A 482 3.46 -6.67 11.90
N THR A 483 3.98 -7.88 12.12
CA THR A 483 5.13 -8.13 12.99
C THR A 483 6.42 -7.54 12.43
N GLU A 484 6.64 -7.64 11.12
CA GLU A 484 7.84 -7.13 10.44
C GLU A 484 7.90 -5.59 10.43
N THR A 485 6.73 -4.95 10.45
CA THR A 485 6.59 -3.49 10.32
C THR A 485 6.50 -2.76 11.65
N ASN A 486 6.22 -3.48 12.73
CA ASN A 486 6.02 -2.93 14.07
C ASN A 486 6.96 -3.60 15.08
N GLU A 487 8.05 -2.90 15.42
CA GLU A 487 9.02 -3.37 16.43
C GLU A 487 8.35 -3.58 17.80
N LYS A 488 7.46 -2.64 18.19
CA LYS A 488 6.56 -2.79 19.34
C LYS A 488 5.15 -3.02 18.84
N LYS A 489 4.51 -4.09 19.32
CA LYS A 489 3.16 -4.49 18.91
C LYS A 489 2.11 -3.80 19.76
N TYR A 490 1.79 -2.55 19.46
CA TYR A 490 0.69 -1.86 20.12
C TYR A 490 -0.64 -2.45 19.67
N ARG A 491 -1.54 -2.67 20.64
CA ARG A 491 -2.84 -3.30 20.40
C ARG A 491 -3.73 -2.47 19.48
N THR A 492 -3.76 -1.16 19.69
CA THR A 492 -4.48 -0.20 18.86
C THR A 492 -3.99 -0.21 17.42
N ASP A 493 -2.68 -0.26 17.22
CA ASP A 493 -2.07 -0.25 15.89
C ASP A 493 -2.43 -1.52 15.13
N PHE A 494 -2.49 -2.65 15.83
CA PHE A 494 -2.92 -3.92 15.26
C PHE A 494 -4.40 -3.91 14.89
N GLU A 495 -5.28 -3.42 15.76
CA GLU A 495 -6.71 -3.31 15.46
C GLU A 495 -6.96 -2.38 14.27
N MET A 496 -6.33 -1.20 14.24
CA MET A 496 -6.41 -0.29 13.09
C MET A 496 -5.87 -0.94 11.82
N PHE A 497 -4.76 -1.69 11.91
CA PHE A 497 -4.22 -2.43 10.78
C PHE A 497 -5.24 -3.44 10.22
N LEU A 498 -5.98 -4.15 11.07
CA LEU A 498 -7.01 -5.09 10.63
C LEU A 498 -8.25 -4.41 10.04
N HIS A 499 -8.61 -3.21 10.51
CA HIS A 499 -9.75 -2.46 9.96
C HIS A 499 -9.43 -1.80 8.61
N GLU A 500 -8.21 -1.31 8.42
CA GLU A 500 -7.84 -0.56 7.22
C GLU A 500 -7.23 -1.41 6.10
N SER A 501 -6.66 -2.57 6.41
CA SER A 501 -6.01 -3.42 5.40
C SER A 501 -7.02 -4.31 4.69
N LYS A 502 -6.77 -4.62 3.41
CA LYS A 502 -7.62 -5.53 2.63
C LYS A 502 -6.96 -6.89 2.49
N MET A 503 -7.75 -7.96 2.54
CA MET A 503 -7.23 -9.33 2.39
C MET A 503 -6.43 -9.51 1.09
N GLU A 504 -6.85 -8.80 0.04
CA GLU A 504 -6.19 -8.90 -1.26
C GLU A 504 -4.71 -8.50 -1.21
N ASP A 505 -4.35 -7.50 -0.40
CA ASP A 505 -2.99 -6.96 -0.26
C ASP A 505 -1.97 -8.02 0.18
N PHE A 506 -2.41 -9.11 0.81
CA PHE A 506 -1.56 -10.14 1.41
C PHE A 506 -1.47 -11.43 0.59
N TYR A 507 -2.06 -11.46 -0.61
CA TYR A 507 -1.85 -12.58 -1.54
C TYR A 507 -0.47 -12.50 -2.22
N THR A 508 0.35 -13.52 -1.97
CA THR A 508 1.68 -13.72 -2.58
C THR A 508 1.58 -14.13 -4.05
N ASN A 509 2.32 -13.47 -4.94
CA ASN A 509 2.41 -13.86 -6.35
C ASN A 509 3.37 -15.04 -6.50
N GLU A 510 2.85 -16.24 -6.42
CA GLU A 510 3.63 -17.48 -6.53
C GLU A 510 3.77 -17.92 -7.99
N GLN A 511 4.98 -18.35 -8.36
CA GLN A 511 5.19 -18.98 -9.67
C GLN A 511 4.36 -20.26 -9.78
N GLY A 512 3.71 -20.45 -10.93
CA GLY A 512 2.85 -21.61 -11.19
C GLY A 512 1.40 -21.48 -10.72
N THR A 513 1.04 -20.41 -9.99
CA THR A 513 -0.36 -20.11 -9.65
C THR A 513 -0.87 -18.93 -10.50
N ILE A 514 -1.93 -19.17 -11.27
CA ILE A 514 -2.54 -18.15 -12.13
C ILE A 514 -3.33 -17.16 -11.27
N THR A 515 -3.03 -15.87 -11.43
CA THR A 515 -3.74 -14.81 -10.71
C THR A 515 -4.89 -14.29 -11.57
N ILE A 516 -6.10 -14.25 -11.04
CA ILE A 516 -7.26 -13.69 -11.74
C ILE A 516 -7.68 -12.42 -11.02
N SER A 517 -7.92 -11.34 -11.74
CA SER A 517 -8.39 -10.08 -11.15
C SER A 517 -9.25 -9.30 -12.13
N THR A 518 -9.94 -8.29 -11.61
CA THR A 518 -10.50 -7.22 -12.45
C THR A 518 -9.43 -6.16 -12.68
N MET A 519 -9.48 -5.46 -13.82
CA MET A 519 -8.48 -4.43 -14.15
C MET A 519 -8.28 -3.40 -13.02
N HIS A 520 -9.36 -2.96 -12.36
CA HIS A 520 -9.28 -2.00 -11.25
C HIS A 520 -8.50 -2.51 -10.03
N LYS A 521 -8.62 -3.81 -9.74
CA LYS A 521 -7.98 -4.45 -8.57
C LYS A 521 -6.56 -4.93 -8.86
N SER A 522 -6.10 -4.79 -10.09
CA SER A 522 -4.72 -5.09 -10.50
C SER A 522 -3.75 -3.94 -10.24
N LYS A 523 -4.25 -2.72 -9.99
CA LYS A 523 -3.42 -1.56 -9.67
C LYS A 523 -2.52 -1.88 -8.46
N GLY A 524 -1.26 -1.46 -8.52
CA GLY A 524 -0.23 -1.81 -7.53
C GLY A 524 0.43 -3.18 -7.69
N ARG A 525 -0.06 -4.05 -8.59
CA ARG A 525 0.58 -5.35 -8.89
C ARG A 525 1.29 -5.34 -10.23
N GLU A 526 2.15 -6.32 -10.45
CA GLU A 526 2.91 -6.51 -11.68
C GLU A 526 3.09 -8.00 -11.95
N PHE A 527 3.06 -8.38 -13.24
CA PHE A 527 3.16 -9.78 -13.66
C PHE A 527 4.06 -9.91 -14.88
N ASP A 528 4.78 -11.03 -14.98
CA ASP A 528 5.56 -11.35 -16.18
C ASP A 528 4.65 -11.42 -17.42
N ASN A 529 3.51 -12.09 -17.25
CA ASN A 529 2.56 -12.39 -18.32
C ASN A 529 1.15 -11.92 -17.94
N VAL A 530 0.50 -11.16 -18.81
CA VAL A 530 -0.87 -10.65 -18.61
C VAL A 530 -1.74 -11.01 -19.81
N TYR A 531 -2.89 -11.60 -19.51
CA TYR A 531 -3.93 -11.94 -20.47
C TYR A 531 -5.18 -11.14 -20.14
N MET A 532 -5.66 -10.31 -21.05
CA MET A 532 -6.81 -9.43 -20.84
C MET A 532 -8.03 -9.96 -21.58
N LEU A 533 -9.17 -10.07 -20.88
CA LEU A 533 -10.47 -10.41 -21.45
C LEU A 533 -11.34 -9.16 -21.57
N LEU A 534 -11.60 -8.73 -22.81
CA LEU A 534 -12.32 -7.51 -23.13
C LEU A 534 -13.58 -7.79 -23.97
N ASN A 535 -14.58 -8.43 -23.36
CA ASN A 535 -15.86 -8.76 -24.01
C ASN A 535 -16.62 -7.53 -24.53
N ASN A 536 -16.72 -6.49 -23.70
CA ASN A 536 -17.41 -5.23 -24.00
C ASN A 536 -16.53 -4.04 -23.59
N ALA A 537 -15.33 -3.93 -24.17
CA ALA A 537 -14.48 -2.77 -23.93
C ALA A 537 -15.19 -1.50 -24.44
N ASN A 538 -15.62 -0.65 -23.52
CA ASN A 538 -16.10 0.68 -23.84
C ASN A 538 -14.92 1.64 -23.79
N MET A 539 -14.61 2.34 -24.89
CA MET A 539 -13.58 3.39 -24.92
C MET A 539 -14.19 4.79 -25.03
N GLY A 540 -15.47 4.94 -24.68
CA GLY A 540 -16.23 6.18 -24.85
C GLY A 540 -15.81 7.33 -23.92
N ASN A 541 -15.08 7.06 -22.84
CA ASN A 541 -14.55 8.08 -21.95
C ASN A 541 -13.11 7.74 -21.49
N ASP A 542 -12.42 8.73 -20.95
CA ASP A 542 -11.03 8.56 -20.49
C ASP A 542 -10.92 7.64 -19.26
N GLU A 543 -11.95 7.51 -18.43
CA GLU A 543 -11.94 6.62 -17.26
C GLU A 543 -11.78 5.15 -17.68
N GLU A 544 -12.58 4.69 -18.64
CA GLU A 544 -12.48 3.33 -19.16
C GLU A 544 -11.18 3.12 -19.96
N LYS A 545 -10.71 4.13 -20.71
CA LYS A 545 -9.40 4.06 -21.37
C LYS A 545 -8.28 3.89 -20.34
N ARG A 546 -8.27 4.67 -19.26
CA ARG A 546 -7.28 4.54 -18.16
C ARG A 546 -7.33 3.16 -17.51
N LYS A 547 -8.51 2.59 -17.32
CA LYS A 547 -8.66 1.23 -16.79
C LYS A 547 -8.00 0.17 -17.67
N ILE A 548 -8.22 0.23 -18.98
CA ILE A 548 -7.56 -0.65 -19.95
C ILE A 548 -6.05 -0.40 -19.95
N TYR A 549 -5.62 0.87 -19.96
CA TYR A 549 -4.21 1.26 -19.87
C TYR A 549 -3.52 0.72 -18.60
N VAL A 550 -4.17 0.81 -17.45
CA VAL A 550 -3.68 0.21 -16.20
C VAL A 550 -3.52 -1.29 -16.36
N GLY A 551 -4.51 -1.98 -16.95
CA GLY A 551 -4.43 -3.42 -17.23
C GLY A 551 -3.24 -3.81 -18.09
N MET A 552 -3.01 -3.11 -19.20
CA MET A 552 -1.88 -3.36 -20.11
C MET A 552 -0.53 -3.12 -19.42
N THR A 553 -0.42 -2.04 -18.63
CA THR A 553 0.83 -1.67 -17.93
C THR A 553 1.16 -2.54 -16.71
N ARG A 554 0.35 -3.59 -16.44
CA ARG A 554 0.69 -4.64 -15.46
C ARG A 554 1.67 -5.66 -16.02
N ALA A 555 1.77 -5.78 -17.35
CA ALA A 555 2.62 -6.75 -18.03
C ALA A 555 4.08 -6.31 -18.04
N LYS A 556 5.00 -7.24 -17.72
CA LYS A 556 6.44 -7.02 -17.88
C LYS A 556 6.95 -7.53 -19.23
N LYS A 557 6.48 -8.70 -19.68
CA LYS A 557 7.05 -9.40 -20.86
C LYS A 557 5.99 -9.70 -21.91
N ILE A 558 4.88 -10.30 -21.49
CA ILE A 558 3.84 -10.81 -22.40
C ILE A 558 2.52 -10.11 -22.08
N LEU A 559 1.87 -9.57 -23.11
CA LEU A 559 0.54 -8.96 -23.06
C LEU A 559 -0.33 -9.53 -24.17
N HIS A 560 -1.31 -10.36 -23.81
CA HIS A 560 -2.29 -10.88 -24.76
C HIS A 560 -3.65 -10.22 -24.49
N ILE A 561 -4.30 -9.70 -25.52
CA ILE A 561 -5.60 -9.03 -25.40
C ILE A 561 -6.61 -9.78 -26.26
N HIS A 562 -7.59 -10.41 -25.60
CA HIS A 562 -8.75 -11.04 -26.23
C HIS A 562 -9.90 -10.04 -26.25
N TYR A 563 -10.41 -9.74 -27.43
CA TYR A 563 -11.47 -8.76 -27.61
C TYR A 563 -12.47 -9.20 -28.69
N PHE A 564 -13.73 -8.78 -28.56
CA PHE A 564 -14.81 -9.14 -29.49
C PHE A 564 -15.23 -7.98 -30.42
N SER A 565 -14.97 -6.73 -30.02
CA SER A 565 -15.42 -5.52 -30.73
C SER A 565 -14.32 -4.90 -31.59
N ASP A 566 -14.66 -3.92 -32.45
CA ASP A 566 -13.67 -3.32 -33.37
C ASP A 566 -12.72 -2.30 -32.71
N VAL A 567 -12.84 -2.08 -31.39
CA VAL A 567 -12.08 -1.04 -30.65
C VAL A 567 -10.57 -1.22 -30.69
N PHE A 568 -10.09 -2.45 -30.91
CA PHE A 568 -8.66 -2.74 -30.99
C PHE A 568 -8.11 -2.90 -32.42
N ASP A 569 -8.97 -2.89 -33.44
CA ASP A 569 -8.56 -3.10 -34.84
C ASP A 569 -7.51 -2.09 -35.30
N LYS A 570 -7.62 -0.84 -34.83
CA LYS A 570 -6.65 0.22 -35.16
C LYS A 570 -5.26 0.03 -34.54
N TYR A 571 -5.08 -0.94 -33.65
CA TYR A 571 -3.79 -1.20 -32.98
C TYR A 571 -3.08 -2.44 -33.49
N THR A 572 -3.64 -3.20 -34.43
CA THR A 572 -3.04 -4.44 -34.95
C THR A 572 -1.66 -4.22 -35.54
N GLU A 573 -1.45 -3.11 -36.26
CA GLU A 573 -0.13 -2.75 -36.82
C GLU A 573 0.96 -2.46 -35.77
N TYR A 574 0.58 -2.24 -34.51
CA TYR A 574 1.51 -1.99 -33.40
C TYR A 574 1.70 -3.21 -32.49
N ALA A 575 0.92 -4.27 -32.69
CA ALA A 575 1.07 -5.52 -31.98
C ALA A 575 2.23 -6.33 -32.58
N THR A 576 2.86 -7.20 -31.78
CA THR A 576 3.85 -8.13 -32.34
C THR A 576 3.18 -9.20 -33.19
N THR A 577 1.96 -9.57 -32.81
CA THR A 577 1.14 -10.58 -33.49
C THR A 577 -0.34 -10.19 -33.38
N ASP A 578 -1.10 -10.32 -34.46
CA ASP A 578 -2.56 -10.23 -34.46
C ASP A 578 -3.20 -11.46 -35.09
N GLU A 579 -4.35 -11.89 -34.54
CA GLU A 579 -5.10 -13.06 -34.98
C GLU A 579 -6.60 -12.76 -34.99
N ILE A 580 -7.31 -13.29 -35.99
CA ILE A 580 -8.79 -13.31 -36.02
C ILE A 580 -9.26 -14.73 -35.75
N ASP A 581 -9.93 -14.92 -34.62
CA ASP A 581 -10.52 -16.18 -34.20
C ASP A 581 -12.01 -16.25 -34.58
N LEU A 582 -12.27 -17.01 -35.65
CA LEU A 582 -13.62 -17.29 -36.15
C LEU A 582 -14.32 -18.43 -35.38
N HIS A 583 -13.66 -19.03 -34.39
CA HIS A 583 -14.27 -20.09 -33.59
C HIS A 583 -15.34 -19.53 -32.65
N VAL A 584 -16.52 -20.16 -32.66
CA VAL A 584 -17.62 -19.80 -31.77
C VAL A 584 -17.59 -20.68 -30.54
N TYR A 585 -17.03 -20.14 -29.47
CA TYR A 585 -16.91 -20.84 -28.20
C TYR A 585 -18.27 -20.97 -27.49
N PRO A 586 -18.56 -22.14 -26.88
CA PRO A 586 -19.75 -22.30 -26.05
C PRO A 586 -19.62 -21.48 -24.77
N LYS A 587 -20.76 -21.15 -24.16
CA LYS A 587 -20.76 -20.62 -22.79
C LYS A 587 -20.07 -21.60 -21.84
N SER A 588 -19.32 -21.07 -20.88
CA SER A 588 -18.64 -21.87 -19.85
C SER A 588 -19.57 -22.92 -19.23
N THR A 589 -19.07 -24.15 -19.14
CA THR A 589 -19.76 -25.25 -18.43
C THR A 589 -19.70 -25.08 -16.93
N GLU A 590 -18.72 -24.32 -16.44
CA GLU A 590 -18.47 -24.08 -15.01
C GLU A 590 -18.81 -22.64 -14.65
N LEU A 591 -19.53 -22.46 -13.54
CA LEU A 591 -19.81 -21.16 -12.96
C LEU A 591 -19.66 -21.21 -11.44
N ILE A 592 -18.92 -20.25 -10.88
CA ILE A 592 -18.79 -20.10 -9.43
C ILE A 592 -19.61 -18.87 -9.00
N VAL A 593 -20.47 -19.04 -8.01
CA VAL A 593 -21.22 -17.94 -7.37
C VAL A 593 -20.70 -17.77 -5.95
N GLN A 594 -20.10 -16.60 -5.69
CA GLN A 594 -19.60 -16.27 -4.35
C GLN A 594 -20.64 -15.50 -3.56
N LEU A 595 -21.09 -16.05 -2.43
CA LEU A 595 -22.08 -15.40 -1.59
C LEU A 595 -21.44 -14.29 -0.75
N SER A 596 -22.12 -13.14 -0.70
CA SER A 596 -21.87 -12.04 0.24
C SER A 596 -22.89 -12.04 1.37
N HIS A 597 -22.73 -11.15 2.35
CA HIS A 597 -23.71 -10.93 3.42
C HIS A 597 -25.12 -10.55 2.89
N ARG A 598 -25.22 -10.00 1.67
CA ARG A 598 -26.50 -9.65 1.02
C ARG A 598 -27.22 -10.86 0.41
N ASP A 599 -26.46 -11.92 0.16
CA ASP A 599 -26.95 -13.14 -0.49
C ASP A 599 -27.45 -14.18 0.51
N VAL A 600 -27.25 -13.93 1.81
CA VAL A 600 -27.64 -14.83 2.90
C VAL A 600 -28.75 -14.20 3.75
N TYR A 601 -29.64 -15.03 4.28
CA TYR A 601 -30.63 -14.59 5.25
C TYR A 601 -29.98 -14.47 6.64
N LEU A 602 -29.59 -13.26 7.04
CA LEU A 602 -28.76 -13.02 8.23
C LEU A 602 -29.42 -13.51 9.54
N ASP A 603 -30.74 -13.35 9.69
CA ASP A 603 -31.47 -13.83 10.87
C ASP A 603 -31.47 -15.36 10.99
N PHE A 604 -31.19 -16.11 9.92
CA PHE A 604 -31.01 -17.56 9.99
C PHE A 604 -29.91 -17.96 10.97
N PHE A 605 -28.86 -17.14 11.08
CA PHE A 605 -27.69 -17.46 11.89
C PHE A 605 -27.90 -17.16 13.39
N LYS A 606 -28.97 -16.43 13.74
CA LYS A 606 -29.35 -16.20 15.14
C LYS A 606 -29.53 -17.57 15.83
N ASP A 607 -28.95 -17.68 17.02
CA ASP A 607 -28.87 -18.89 17.85
C ASP A 607 -28.00 -20.06 17.32
N LYS A 608 -27.27 -19.88 16.21
CA LYS A 608 -26.42 -20.95 15.62
C LYS A 608 -24.93 -20.74 15.84
N LYS A 609 -24.51 -19.72 16.60
CA LYS A 609 -23.10 -19.34 16.79
C LYS A 609 -22.20 -20.51 17.19
N SER A 610 -22.64 -21.36 18.14
CA SER A 610 -21.87 -22.52 18.62
C SER A 610 -21.65 -23.59 17.55
N LEU A 611 -22.61 -23.76 16.64
CA LEU A 611 -22.49 -24.66 15.49
C LEU A 611 -21.52 -24.08 14.46
N ILE A 612 -21.73 -22.83 14.07
CA ILE A 612 -21.01 -22.18 12.96
C ILE A 612 -19.51 -22.03 13.27
N VAL A 613 -19.14 -21.62 14.49
CA VAL A 613 -17.73 -21.40 14.88
C VAL A 613 -16.89 -22.70 14.89
N ARG A 614 -17.53 -23.87 14.92
CA ARG A 614 -16.83 -25.17 14.79
C ARG A 614 -16.42 -25.47 13.36
N LEU A 615 -17.12 -24.92 12.38
CA LEU A 615 -16.78 -25.07 10.96
C LEU A 615 -15.53 -24.26 10.61
N LYS A 616 -14.95 -24.54 9.45
CA LYS A 616 -13.69 -23.96 8.97
C LYS A 616 -13.82 -23.59 7.49
N SER A 617 -13.08 -22.57 7.06
CA SER A 617 -12.96 -22.28 5.63
C SER A 617 -12.37 -23.50 4.91
N GLY A 618 -12.84 -23.76 3.69
CA GLY A 618 -12.48 -24.93 2.88
C GLY A 618 -13.36 -26.17 3.12
N MET A 619 -14.25 -26.17 4.13
CA MET A 619 -15.18 -27.28 4.31
C MET A 619 -16.28 -27.29 3.25
N HIS A 620 -16.56 -28.46 2.69
CA HIS A 620 -17.63 -28.67 1.72
C HIS A 620 -19.02 -28.65 2.36
N LEU A 621 -20.00 -28.16 1.60
CA LEU A 621 -21.40 -27.97 1.94
C LEU A 621 -22.26 -28.62 0.86
N ILE A 622 -23.37 -29.20 1.29
CA ILE A 622 -24.36 -29.82 0.41
C ILE A 622 -25.42 -28.77 0.07
N VAL A 623 -25.64 -28.53 -1.23
CA VAL A 623 -26.66 -27.61 -1.73
C VAL A 623 -28.00 -28.33 -1.85
N LYS A 624 -29.04 -27.87 -1.14
CA LYS A 624 -30.40 -28.46 -1.27
C LYS A 624 -31.48 -27.39 -1.11
N GLY A 625 -32.27 -27.17 -2.17
CA GLY A 625 -33.30 -26.14 -2.18
C GLY A 625 -32.69 -24.75 -2.00
N ASN A 626 -33.19 -23.98 -1.03
CA ASN A 626 -32.70 -22.62 -0.73
C ASN A 626 -31.71 -22.57 0.46
N ARG A 627 -31.09 -23.71 0.80
CA ARG A 627 -30.20 -23.86 1.97
C ARG A 627 -28.95 -24.65 1.64
N LEU A 628 -27.91 -24.40 2.42
CA LEU A 628 -26.69 -25.21 2.46
C LEU A 628 -26.60 -25.98 3.76
N TYR A 629 -26.05 -27.19 3.68
CA TYR A 629 -26.01 -28.15 4.76
C TYR A 629 -24.60 -28.67 5.00
N VAL A 630 -24.30 -29.03 6.25
CA VAL A 630 -23.17 -29.90 6.58
C VAL A 630 -23.66 -31.31 6.88
N GLN A 631 -22.84 -32.30 6.56
CA GLN A 631 -23.10 -33.70 6.94
C GLN A 631 -22.82 -33.87 8.44
N GLY A 632 -23.87 -34.12 9.23
CA GLY A 632 -23.73 -34.58 10.62
C GLY A 632 -23.67 -36.11 10.71
N ASN A 633 -23.56 -36.64 11.93
CA ASN A 633 -23.43 -38.08 12.17
C ASN A 633 -24.56 -38.92 11.51
N GLU A 634 -25.80 -38.43 11.51
CA GLU A 634 -26.96 -39.15 10.94
C GLU A 634 -27.93 -38.28 10.13
N LYS A 635 -27.74 -36.95 10.10
CA LYS A 635 -28.67 -36.00 9.45
C LYS A 635 -27.93 -34.82 8.84
N LEU A 636 -28.52 -34.26 7.78
CA LEU A 636 -28.10 -32.98 7.21
C LEU A 636 -28.49 -31.83 8.13
N ILE A 637 -27.52 -31.04 8.55
CA ILE A 637 -27.73 -29.89 9.44
C ILE A 637 -27.68 -28.62 8.60
N PRO A 638 -28.75 -27.80 8.55
CA PRO A 638 -28.75 -26.57 7.76
C PRO A 638 -27.86 -25.53 8.44
N VAL A 639 -26.92 -24.96 7.70
CA VAL A 639 -25.93 -24.00 8.20
C VAL A 639 -26.00 -22.64 7.52
N LEU A 640 -26.65 -22.54 6.36
CA LEU A 640 -26.87 -21.30 5.65
C LEU A 640 -28.22 -21.34 4.92
N GLN A 641 -28.93 -20.21 4.89
CA GLN A 641 -30.12 -20.00 4.07
C GLN A 641 -29.91 -18.81 3.14
N PHE A 642 -30.29 -18.94 1.86
CA PHE A 642 -30.18 -17.86 0.89
C PHE A 642 -31.19 -16.74 1.20
N SER A 643 -30.82 -15.50 0.88
CA SER A 643 -31.78 -14.39 0.82
C SER A 643 -32.78 -14.61 -0.33
N SER A 644 -33.93 -13.94 -0.29
CA SER A 644 -34.94 -14.07 -1.35
C SER A 644 -34.38 -13.76 -2.73
N LYS A 645 -33.60 -12.67 -2.85
CA LYS A 645 -32.93 -12.26 -4.09
C LYS A 645 -31.90 -13.28 -4.57
N CYS A 646 -31.08 -13.82 -3.67
CA CYS A 646 -30.11 -14.86 -4.02
C CYS A 646 -30.81 -16.13 -4.52
N ASN A 647 -31.89 -16.54 -3.85
CA ASN A 647 -32.68 -17.70 -4.25
C ASN A 647 -33.31 -17.52 -5.64
N GLU A 648 -33.78 -16.32 -5.99
CA GLU A 648 -34.26 -16.00 -7.34
C GLU A 648 -33.13 -16.09 -8.38
N ASN A 649 -31.97 -15.51 -8.09
CA ASN A 649 -30.80 -15.59 -8.97
C ASN A 649 -30.36 -17.03 -9.22
N ILE A 650 -30.33 -17.88 -8.18
CA ILE A 650 -29.99 -19.30 -8.29
C ILE A 650 -31.02 -20.04 -9.16
N LYS A 651 -32.32 -19.77 -8.99
CA LYS A 651 -33.37 -20.35 -9.85
C LYS A 651 -33.20 -19.94 -11.32
N GLN A 652 -32.79 -18.70 -11.60
CA GLN A 652 -32.51 -18.25 -12.96
C GLN A 652 -31.31 -18.98 -13.59
N LEU A 653 -30.28 -19.29 -12.80
CA LEU A 653 -29.14 -20.10 -13.25
C LEU A 653 -29.59 -21.53 -13.57
N ILE A 654 -30.42 -22.14 -12.72
CA ILE A 654 -31.00 -23.47 -12.96
C ILE A 654 -31.84 -23.49 -14.22
N SER A 655 -32.71 -22.49 -14.44
CA SER A 655 -33.49 -22.39 -15.69
C SER A 655 -32.62 -22.14 -16.93
N SER A 656 -31.41 -21.60 -16.74
CA SER A 656 -30.42 -21.41 -17.81
C SER A 656 -29.56 -22.66 -18.07
N GLY A 657 -29.83 -23.76 -17.37
CA GLY A 657 -29.17 -25.06 -17.53
C GLY A 657 -28.00 -25.33 -16.57
N TYR A 658 -27.77 -24.47 -15.57
CA TYR A 658 -26.70 -24.64 -14.59
C TYR A 658 -27.24 -25.32 -13.31
N THR A 659 -26.72 -26.49 -12.96
CA THR A 659 -27.08 -27.21 -11.74
C THR A 659 -25.99 -27.05 -10.68
N PRO A 660 -26.32 -26.69 -9.43
CA PRO A 660 -25.34 -26.63 -8.36
C PRO A 660 -24.87 -28.06 -8.01
N ASP A 661 -23.55 -28.27 -7.95
CA ASP A 661 -22.95 -29.58 -7.68
C ASP A 661 -22.29 -29.64 -6.29
N ASP A 662 -21.63 -28.56 -5.88
CA ASP A 662 -20.85 -28.46 -4.65
C ASP A 662 -20.88 -27.01 -4.11
N ALA A 663 -20.69 -26.86 -2.81
CA ALA A 663 -20.45 -25.56 -2.20
C ALA A 663 -19.34 -25.66 -1.15
N VAL A 664 -18.55 -24.61 -0.99
CA VAL A 664 -17.43 -24.59 -0.04
C VAL A 664 -17.53 -23.36 0.85
N ILE A 665 -17.29 -23.52 2.15
CA ILE A 665 -17.17 -22.38 3.07
C ILE A 665 -15.96 -21.56 2.65
N ARG A 666 -16.18 -20.33 2.18
CA ARG A 666 -15.11 -19.41 1.85
C ARG A 666 -14.63 -18.68 3.10
N PHE A 667 -15.56 -18.10 3.86
CA PHE A 667 -15.26 -17.39 5.11
C PHE A 667 -16.32 -17.67 6.17
N ILE A 668 -15.89 -17.58 7.43
CA ILE A 668 -16.79 -17.45 8.58
C ILE A 668 -16.47 -16.09 9.21
N CYS A 669 -17.49 -15.26 9.39
CA CYS A 669 -17.32 -13.88 9.81
C CYS A 669 -18.22 -13.55 11.00
N GLY A 670 -17.75 -12.68 11.89
CA GLY A 670 -18.60 -11.97 12.83
C GLY A 670 -19.47 -10.96 12.08
N TRP A 671 -20.75 -10.88 12.43
CA TRP A 671 -21.68 -9.92 11.87
C TRP A 671 -22.55 -9.32 12.97
N LYS A 672 -22.70 -7.99 12.94
CA LYS A 672 -23.59 -7.24 13.82
C LYS A 672 -24.40 -6.28 12.96
N GLY A 673 -25.71 -6.51 12.84
CA GLY A 673 -26.60 -5.58 12.16
C GLY A 673 -26.76 -4.27 12.93
N LYS A 674 -27.21 -3.21 12.25
CA LYS A 674 -27.40 -1.86 12.84
C LYS A 674 -28.26 -1.86 14.12
N ASN A 675 -29.23 -2.76 14.19
CA ASN A 675 -30.16 -2.88 15.33
C ASN A 675 -29.87 -4.09 16.23
N ASP A 676 -28.81 -4.86 15.94
CA ASP A 676 -28.48 -6.05 16.72
C ASP A 676 -27.66 -5.68 17.96
N THR A 677 -28.05 -6.21 19.11
CA THR A 677 -27.32 -6.01 20.38
C THR A 677 -26.10 -6.92 20.50
N THR A 678 -26.12 -8.08 19.84
CA THR A 678 -25.05 -9.09 19.91
C THR A 678 -24.53 -9.48 18.52
N GLU A 679 -23.27 -9.87 18.47
CA GLU A 679 -22.64 -10.33 17.24
C GLU A 679 -22.90 -11.83 16.99
N THR A 680 -23.31 -12.11 15.75
CA THR A 680 -23.61 -13.45 15.25
C THR A 680 -22.51 -13.93 14.29
N ALA A 681 -22.24 -15.24 14.27
CA ALA A 681 -21.31 -15.82 13.29
C ALA A 681 -22.07 -16.23 12.02
N ILE A 682 -21.65 -15.71 10.86
CA ILE A 682 -22.24 -16.00 9.56
C ILE A 682 -21.28 -16.80 8.66
N ILE A 683 -21.82 -17.54 7.71
CA ILE A 683 -21.06 -18.25 6.68
C ILE A 683 -21.20 -17.50 5.36
N LEU A 684 -20.08 -17.33 4.67
CA LEU A 684 -20.02 -16.93 3.27
C LEU A 684 -19.42 -18.07 2.48
N ALA A 685 -20.15 -18.56 1.48
CA ALA A 685 -19.79 -19.76 0.73
C ALA A 685 -19.65 -19.45 -0.77
N ASP A 686 -18.84 -20.26 -1.44
CA ASP A 686 -18.75 -20.32 -2.89
C ASP A 686 -19.56 -21.53 -3.36
N ILE A 687 -20.49 -21.32 -4.29
CA ILE A 687 -21.32 -22.38 -4.89
C ILE A 687 -20.81 -22.65 -6.30
N ASN A 688 -20.43 -23.89 -6.57
CA ASN A 688 -20.06 -24.36 -7.88
C ASN A 688 -21.33 -24.79 -8.63
N PHE A 689 -21.38 -24.48 -9.92
CA PHE A 689 -22.45 -24.86 -10.82
C PHE A 689 -21.85 -25.48 -12.08
N HIS A 690 -22.40 -26.63 -12.46
CA HIS A 690 -22.08 -27.32 -13.70
C HIS A 690 -23.25 -27.19 -14.68
N ARG A 691 -22.95 -26.95 -15.96
CA ARG A 691 -23.93 -26.96 -17.04
C ARG A 691 -23.83 -28.26 -17.81
N ASN A 692 -24.90 -29.06 -17.77
CA ASN A 692 -24.98 -30.27 -18.58
C ASN A 692 -25.11 -29.90 -20.06
N VAL A 693 -24.05 -30.12 -20.82
CA VAL A 693 -24.07 -30.03 -22.29
C VAL A 693 -24.62 -31.34 -22.82
N GLU A 694 -25.92 -31.59 -22.66
CA GLU A 694 -26.57 -32.65 -23.43
C GLU A 694 -26.57 -32.23 -24.91
N LYS A 695 -26.00 -33.10 -25.75
CA LYS A 695 -26.00 -33.01 -27.22
C LYS A 695 -27.40 -32.69 -27.73
N LYS A 696 -27.66 -31.45 -28.13
CA LYS A 696 -28.76 -31.12 -29.04
C LYS A 696 -28.34 -31.41 -30.48
N THR A 697 -28.30 -32.69 -30.82
CA THR A 697 -28.29 -33.28 -32.18
C THR A 697 -28.47 -34.78 -31.92
N GLU A 698 -29.58 -35.44 -32.26
CA GLU A 698 -30.39 -35.40 -33.48
C GLU A 698 -31.89 -35.60 -33.14
N ARG A 699 -32.75 -34.81 -33.79
CA ARG A 699 -34.13 -35.20 -34.11
C ARG A 699 -34.43 -34.72 -35.51
#